data_AF-A0A2E3Q4Q8-F1
#
_entry.id   AF-A0A2E3Q4Q8-F1
#
_cell.length_a   1.000
_cell.length_b   1.000
_cell.length_c   1.000
_cell.angle_alpha   90.00
_cell.angle_beta   90.00
_cell.angle_gamma   90.00
#
_symmetry.space_group_name_H-M   'P 1'
#
loop_
_entity.id
_entity.type
_entity.pdbx_description
1 polymer ?
#
loop_
_entity_poly.entity_id
_entity_poly.type
_entity_poly.pdbx_seq_one_letter_code
_entity_poly.pdbx_strand_id
1 'polypeptide(L)'
;MIPGTAHCAPNRLRIRTTPLRIVAVAVALLTVVSGTARAQDQNAYDAWATIFDQLSPNWDDPEQETTRLFTDEEYEAIREWQQAPLAPPTGAAASYFEKAESLTPLIKNLRSNPRFDAGLDFEQGFMLLVPHLAPMREVSRIGSNLARRAIVTGDRDGVVEWIGTMNEISFHAGQDGTAIGSLVGSAMFMKADSGMEMAIGHGLIDAAAAKMILESLDSPMNPADPFQFGDSLFGERLLFDQSLDAIFGLAEVPGVTLEDYRSAFGDEAIDDLQSISGEEEEIRGSVHELFDRMQMAFDDPDRERGIDELAAIEAEIRASDMPELLQALLPTISQLARARLRAETILADRVRGLEAVASGRISPEAIRNAAVLWEELGQWFERLPSGVQLAGLEILGEAPDDDDLARRLAEAGEAAISDLLADRDGGQSLRIDPEAVAAVRRDSMSTWITEVEPETDFLLNLAADAAAIGQCDFPVGTGTRDRLHLSGGYLDRLRGAGRGLLVDATVRLRLAAELRAARVADESPSDPDGGRGLEDVEWNRATIEIVAVIALIEDLVADPSIAHVLLAGDLLGSLRDLLHSEEGVALIDDDRRRDLIANGLAGIARPPALGIREAVDGDLGRWIDQTFSDPSDAPAVDAVLTALDARGPDRIHGLLARCNGILLERASPATPGSGLETPLVIDPTDTRGFVPVKLLASWEGVHGPFWREGRLSKEDDIVKRQLLGAIREDPASTRQSLQRLGVRDPFPLADHADRADAHLVAIEILMRERRRNGL
;
A
#
# COMPACT_ATOMS: atom_id res chain seq x y z
N MET A 1 43.77 -55.69 27.42
CA MET A 1 44.05 -57.10 27.11
C MET A 1 43.23 -57.49 25.88
N ILE A 2 43.93 -57.87 24.80
CA ILE A 2 43.47 -58.68 23.64
C ILE A 2 43.46 -60.17 24.11
N PRO A 3 42.88 -61.24 23.48
CA PRO A 3 42.36 -61.46 22.10
C PRO A 3 41.02 -62.24 21.96
N GLY A 4 40.55 -62.41 20.70
CA GLY A 4 39.78 -63.62 20.34
C GLY A 4 39.07 -63.63 18.98
N THR A 5 39.73 -64.17 17.96
CA THR A 5 39.27 -64.46 16.57
C THR A 5 38.42 -65.75 16.46
N ALA A 6 37.39 -65.79 15.58
CA ALA A 6 36.88 -67.00 14.91
C ALA A 6 35.92 -66.63 13.73
N HIS A 7 36.32 -66.81 12.47
CA HIS A 7 35.92 -67.90 11.55
C HIS A 7 34.43 -67.91 11.10
N CYS A 8 34.17 -67.25 9.96
CA CYS A 8 32.94 -67.42 9.16
C CYS A 8 33.13 -68.51 8.09
N ALA A 9 32.20 -69.46 8.06
CA ALA A 9 31.99 -70.41 6.96
C ALA A 9 30.95 -69.85 5.96
N PRO A 10 31.03 -70.16 4.66
CA PRO A 10 30.05 -69.69 3.69
C PRO A 10 28.79 -70.58 3.68
N ASN A 11 27.69 -70.07 4.24
CA ASN A 11 26.37 -70.69 4.10
C ASN A 11 25.74 -70.28 2.77
N ARG A 12 25.60 -71.23 1.84
CA ARG A 12 24.84 -71.06 0.59
C ARG A 12 23.34 -70.99 0.91
N LEU A 13 22.80 -69.79 1.02
CA LEU A 13 21.35 -69.55 1.03
C LEU A 13 20.82 -69.62 -0.42
N ARG A 14 20.24 -70.77 -0.77
CA ARG A 14 19.37 -70.91 -1.95
C ARG A 14 18.08 -70.13 -1.70
N ILE A 15 17.99 -68.91 -2.21
CA ILE A 15 16.75 -68.16 -2.30
C ILE A 15 15.88 -68.86 -3.36
N ARG A 16 14.89 -69.63 -2.92
CA ARG A 16 13.77 -70.03 -3.78
C ARG A 16 12.90 -68.79 -3.96
N THR A 17 13.05 -68.12 -5.09
CA THR A 17 12.16 -67.03 -5.52
C THR A 17 10.79 -67.63 -5.87
N THR A 18 9.83 -67.45 -4.97
CA THR A 18 8.42 -67.77 -5.24
C THR A 18 7.86 -66.72 -6.21
N PRO A 19 7.20 -67.11 -7.31
CA PRO A 19 6.71 -66.19 -8.35
C PRO A 19 5.76 -65.08 -7.83
N LEU A 20 5.16 -65.28 -6.64
CA LEU A 20 4.27 -64.30 -6.01
C LEU A 20 4.96 -62.97 -5.64
N ARG A 21 6.25 -62.99 -5.27
CA ARG A 21 6.98 -61.77 -4.89
C ARG A 21 7.39 -60.92 -6.10
N ILE A 22 7.62 -61.54 -7.25
CA ILE A 22 7.94 -60.83 -8.49
C ILE A 22 6.70 -60.10 -9.02
N VAL A 23 5.52 -60.72 -8.91
CA VAL A 23 4.25 -60.08 -9.30
C VAL A 23 3.92 -58.90 -8.38
N ALA A 24 4.10 -59.02 -7.07
CA ALA A 24 3.84 -57.91 -6.14
C ALA A 24 4.77 -56.71 -6.36
N VAL A 25 6.06 -56.96 -6.64
CA VAL A 25 7.04 -55.90 -6.96
C VAL A 25 6.77 -55.29 -8.33
N ALA A 26 6.38 -56.09 -9.33
CA ALA A 26 6.01 -55.58 -10.65
C ALA A 26 4.72 -54.74 -10.61
N VAL A 27 3.72 -55.14 -9.81
CA VAL A 27 2.49 -54.35 -9.63
C VAL A 27 2.79 -53.06 -8.88
N ALA A 28 3.63 -53.09 -7.82
CA ALA A 28 4.05 -51.88 -7.10
C ALA A 28 4.84 -50.92 -7.99
N LEU A 29 5.78 -51.43 -8.81
CA LEU A 29 6.52 -50.63 -9.79
C LEU A 29 5.62 -50.08 -10.90
N LEU A 30 4.66 -50.88 -11.40
CA LEU A 30 3.68 -50.41 -12.39
C LEU A 30 2.75 -49.34 -11.81
N THR A 31 2.33 -49.44 -10.55
CA THR A 31 1.52 -48.38 -9.91
C THR A 31 2.32 -47.10 -9.66
N VAL A 32 3.61 -47.20 -9.33
CA VAL A 32 4.48 -46.02 -9.16
C VAL A 32 4.77 -45.36 -10.51
N VAL A 33 5.11 -46.14 -11.54
CA VAL A 33 5.42 -45.63 -12.90
C VAL A 33 4.17 -45.09 -13.59
N SER A 34 2.99 -45.68 -13.38
CA SER A 34 1.72 -45.16 -13.93
C SER A 34 1.25 -43.90 -13.21
N GLY A 35 1.65 -43.69 -11.95
CA GLY A 35 1.40 -42.46 -11.19
C GLY A 35 2.30 -41.31 -11.65
N THR A 36 3.59 -41.58 -11.90
CA THR A 36 4.54 -40.56 -12.37
C THR A 36 4.32 -40.16 -13.83
N ALA A 37 3.86 -41.09 -14.69
CA ALA A 37 3.54 -40.75 -16.09
C ALA A 37 2.30 -39.84 -16.18
N ARG A 38 1.26 -40.07 -15.36
CA ARG A 38 0.08 -39.18 -15.33
C ARG A 38 0.34 -37.81 -14.70
N ALA A 39 1.30 -37.71 -13.78
CA ALA A 39 1.69 -36.44 -13.18
C ALA A 39 2.53 -35.56 -14.14
N GLN A 40 3.18 -36.15 -15.15
CA GLN A 40 3.87 -35.40 -16.20
C GLN A 40 2.92 -34.85 -17.28
N ASP A 41 1.72 -35.41 -17.41
CA ASP A 41 0.74 -35.00 -18.44
C ASP A 41 -0.20 -33.86 -17.97
N GLN A 42 -0.10 -33.42 -16.71
CA GLN A 42 -1.01 -32.42 -16.14
C GLN A 42 -0.41 -31.01 -16.21
N ASN A 43 -0.59 -30.37 -17.37
CA ASN A 43 -0.29 -28.96 -17.58
C ASN A 43 -1.47 -28.09 -17.11
N ALA A 44 -1.23 -27.12 -16.22
CA ALA A 44 -2.23 -26.17 -15.76
C ALA A 44 -2.78 -25.29 -16.90
N TYR A 45 -2.07 -25.18 -18.02
CA TYR A 45 -2.47 -24.40 -19.18
C TYR A 45 -3.87 -24.76 -19.70
N ASP A 46 -4.24 -26.04 -19.78
CA ASP A 46 -5.56 -26.44 -20.28
C ASP A 46 -6.70 -25.92 -19.37
N ALA A 47 -6.47 -25.92 -18.06
CA ALA A 47 -7.40 -25.38 -17.09
C ALA A 47 -7.47 -23.84 -17.16
N TRP A 48 -6.33 -23.19 -17.38
CA TRP A 48 -6.24 -21.74 -17.61
C TRP A 48 -6.95 -21.32 -18.90
N ALA A 49 -6.70 -22.00 -20.03
CA ALA A 49 -7.32 -21.73 -21.31
C ALA A 49 -8.85 -21.76 -21.22
N THR A 50 -9.40 -22.71 -20.45
CA THR A 50 -10.85 -22.77 -20.19
C THR A 50 -11.38 -21.51 -19.47
N ILE A 51 -10.59 -20.91 -18.58
CA ILE A 51 -10.95 -19.65 -17.91
C ILE A 51 -10.77 -18.47 -18.85
N PHE A 52 -9.70 -18.47 -19.65
CA PHE A 52 -9.40 -17.41 -20.60
C PHE A 52 -10.51 -17.26 -21.63
N ASP A 53 -11.02 -18.37 -22.17
CA ASP A 53 -12.15 -18.40 -23.11
C ASP A 53 -13.43 -17.81 -22.51
N GLN A 54 -13.62 -17.91 -21.19
CA GLN A 54 -14.77 -17.30 -20.52
C GLN A 54 -14.58 -15.81 -20.22
N LEU A 55 -13.35 -15.39 -19.90
CA LEU A 55 -13.03 -13.99 -19.61
C LEU A 55 -13.02 -13.14 -20.88
N SER A 56 -12.43 -13.69 -21.94
CA SER A 56 -12.15 -13.01 -23.19
C SER A 56 -12.02 -14.06 -24.30
N PRO A 57 -13.11 -14.41 -25.00
CA PRO A 57 -13.03 -15.28 -26.18
C PRO A 57 -12.02 -14.73 -27.18
N ASN A 58 -11.20 -15.61 -27.78
CA ASN A 58 -10.11 -15.25 -28.71
C ASN A 58 -8.99 -14.40 -28.07
N TRP A 59 -8.69 -14.63 -26.78
CA TRP A 59 -7.62 -13.94 -26.05
C TRP A 59 -6.22 -14.12 -26.67
N ASP A 60 -6.03 -15.14 -27.49
CA ASP A 60 -4.80 -15.49 -28.19
C ASP A 60 -4.64 -14.79 -29.55
N ASP A 61 -5.69 -14.13 -30.05
CA ASP A 61 -5.67 -13.38 -31.31
C ASP A 61 -5.73 -11.86 -31.05
N PRO A 62 -4.59 -11.15 -31.12
CA PRO A 62 -4.54 -9.71 -30.86
C PRO A 62 -5.29 -8.86 -31.90
N GLU A 63 -5.64 -9.40 -33.07
CA GLU A 63 -6.35 -8.66 -34.13
C GLU A 63 -7.87 -8.69 -33.96
N GLN A 64 -8.41 -9.59 -33.13
CA GLN A 64 -9.84 -9.72 -32.92
C GLN A 64 -10.34 -8.90 -31.73
N GLU A 65 -11.41 -8.16 -31.95
CA GLU A 65 -12.09 -7.45 -30.87
C GLU A 65 -12.78 -8.44 -29.93
N THR A 66 -12.25 -8.57 -28.71
CA THR A 66 -12.74 -9.54 -27.73
C THR A 66 -13.92 -8.99 -26.94
N THR A 67 -15.01 -9.74 -26.84
CA THR A 67 -16.10 -9.42 -25.90
C THR A 67 -15.67 -9.81 -24.49
N ARG A 68 -15.46 -8.83 -23.60
CA ARG A 68 -15.08 -9.07 -22.20
C ARG A 68 -16.25 -9.58 -21.37
N LEU A 69 -15.99 -10.47 -20.40
CA LEU A 69 -17.00 -10.95 -19.44
C LEU A 69 -17.57 -9.81 -18.57
N PHE A 70 -16.70 -8.90 -18.14
CA PHE A 70 -17.04 -7.75 -17.32
C PHE A 70 -17.15 -6.49 -18.17
N THR A 71 -18.16 -5.66 -17.89
CA THR A 71 -18.35 -4.37 -18.55
C THR A 71 -17.47 -3.30 -17.92
N ASP A 72 -17.22 -2.20 -18.63
CA ASP A 72 -16.46 -1.07 -18.07
C ASP A 72 -17.17 -0.45 -16.86
N GLU A 73 -18.50 -0.44 -16.84
CA GLU A 73 -19.32 -0.02 -15.69
C GLU A 73 -19.09 -0.91 -14.45
N GLU A 74 -18.98 -2.24 -14.65
CA GLU A 74 -18.67 -3.17 -13.57
C GLU A 74 -17.24 -2.98 -13.03
N TYR A 75 -16.26 -2.74 -13.90
CA TYR A 75 -14.89 -2.42 -13.48
C TYR A 75 -14.83 -1.12 -12.70
N GLU A 76 -15.54 -0.09 -13.14
CA GLU A 76 -15.63 1.18 -12.42
C GLU A 76 -16.27 0.98 -11.05
N ALA A 77 -17.41 0.31 -10.98
CA ALA A 77 -18.10 0.05 -9.72
C ALA A 77 -17.26 -0.79 -8.74
N ILE A 78 -16.46 -1.74 -9.23
CA ILE A 78 -15.52 -2.49 -8.39
C ILE A 78 -14.36 -1.63 -7.93
N ARG A 79 -13.82 -0.75 -8.79
CA ARG A 79 -12.78 0.21 -8.40
C ARG A 79 -13.29 1.15 -7.32
N GLU A 80 -14.50 1.67 -7.47
CA GLU A 80 -15.19 2.49 -6.47
C GLU A 80 -15.40 1.71 -5.17
N TRP A 81 -15.88 0.45 -5.24
CA TRP A 81 -16.08 -0.40 -4.07
C TRP A 81 -14.76 -0.79 -3.36
N GLN A 82 -13.69 -1.05 -4.12
CA GLN A 82 -12.34 -1.28 -3.58
C GLN A 82 -11.77 -0.02 -2.92
N GLN A 83 -12.23 1.13 -3.36
CA GLN A 83 -11.90 2.33 -2.65
C GLN A 83 -12.80 2.38 -1.41
N ALA A 84 -14.13 2.28 -1.53
CA ALA A 84 -15.15 2.41 -0.48
C ALA A 84 -14.85 1.68 0.85
N PRO A 85 -15.43 2.16 1.98
CA PRO A 85 -15.33 1.47 3.26
C PRO A 85 -15.84 0.04 3.13
N LEU A 86 -15.47 -0.85 4.06
CA LEU A 86 -15.83 -2.25 4.00
C LEU A 86 -17.35 -2.46 4.17
N ALA A 87 -18.06 -2.32 3.06
CA ALA A 87 -19.48 -2.53 2.92
C ALA A 87 -19.76 -3.61 1.87
N PRO A 88 -20.90 -4.33 1.96
CA PRO A 88 -21.29 -5.28 0.92
C PRO A 88 -21.40 -4.59 -0.46
N PRO A 89 -20.99 -5.27 -1.54
CA PRO A 89 -21.11 -4.71 -2.88
C PRO A 89 -22.58 -4.54 -3.29
N THR A 90 -22.88 -3.47 -4.02
CA THR A 90 -24.23 -3.16 -4.52
C THR A 90 -24.21 -2.83 -6.02
N GLY A 91 -25.38 -2.77 -6.67
CA GLY A 91 -25.49 -2.35 -8.07
C GLY A 91 -24.62 -3.17 -9.04
N ALA A 92 -23.85 -2.47 -9.89
CA ALA A 92 -22.94 -3.09 -10.85
C ALA A 92 -21.80 -3.88 -10.17
N ALA A 93 -21.33 -3.48 -8.99
CA ALA A 93 -20.35 -4.26 -8.24
C ALA A 93 -20.93 -5.62 -7.81
N ALA A 94 -22.21 -5.68 -7.42
CA ALA A 94 -22.87 -6.95 -7.12
C ALA A 94 -22.97 -7.85 -8.38
N SER A 95 -23.31 -7.29 -9.54
CA SER A 95 -23.31 -7.99 -10.83
C SER A 95 -21.94 -8.58 -11.18
N TYR A 96 -20.86 -7.81 -10.96
CA TYR A 96 -19.49 -8.30 -11.12
C TYR A 96 -19.25 -9.54 -10.26
N PHE A 97 -19.65 -9.52 -8.98
CA PHE A 97 -19.44 -10.64 -8.07
C PHE A 97 -20.22 -11.89 -8.46
N GLU A 98 -21.44 -11.78 -8.96
CA GLU A 98 -22.20 -12.92 -9.49
C GLU A 98 -21.47 -13.60 -10.65
N LYS A 99 -20.90 -12.81 -11.58
CA LYS A 99 -20.09 -13.33 -12.69
C LYS A 99 -18.77 -13.93 -12.21
N ALA A 100 -18.07 -13.25 -11.29
CA ALA A 100 -16.83 -13.73 -10.69
C ALA A 100 -17.03 -15.07 -9.96
N GLU A 101 -18.12 -15.23 -9.23
CA GLU A 101 -18.48 -16.48 -8.56
C GLU A 101 -18.70 -17.62 -9.54
N SER A 102 -19.25 -17.36 -10.72
CA SER A 102 -19.44 -18.38 -11.75
C SER A 102 -18.12 -19.02 -12.22
N LEU A 103 -17.00 -18.28 -12.13
CA LEU A 103 -15.65 -18.76 -12.46
C LEU A 103 -14.99 -19.54 -11.32
N THR A 104 -15.54 -19.50 -10.11
CA THR A 104 -14.91 -20.06 -8.90
C THR A 104 -14.50 -21.53 -9.04
N PRO A 105 -15.36 -22.44 -9.54
CA PRO A 105 -14.97 -23.84 -9.69
C PRO A 105 -13.77 -24.04 -10.63
N LEU A 106 -13.66 -23.20 -11.67
CA LEU A 106 -12.56 -23.27 -12.64
C LEU A 106 -11.26 -22.75 -12.04
N ILE A 107 -11.31 -21.60 -11.35
CA ILE A 107 -10.15 -21.01 -10.68
C ILE A 107 -9.60 -21.98 -9.62
N LYS A 108 -10.48 -22.59 -8.81
CA LYS A 108 -10.07 -23.58 -7.80
C LYS A 108 -9.44 -24.83 -8.41
N ASN A 109 -9.84 -25.21 -9.62
CA ASN A 109 -9.26 -26.36 -10.32
C ASN A 109 -7.79 -26.12 -10.72
N LEU A 110 -7.35 -24.86 -10.86
CA LEU A 110 -5.96 -24.52 -11.18
C LEU A 110 -4.98 -25.06 -10.12
N ARG A 111 -5.40 -25.08 -8.85
CA ARG A 111 -4.61 -25.55 -7.70
C ARG A 111 -4.13 -26.99 -7.80
N SER A 112 -4.81 -27.81 -8.61
CA SER A 112 -4.48 -29.23 -8.76
C SER A 112 -3.28 -29.50 -9.66
N ASN A 113 -2.77 -28.49 -10.38
CA ASN A 113 -1.74 -28.65 -11.40
C ASN A 113 -0.58 -27.69 -11.10
N PRO A 114 0.52 -28.16 -10.49
CA PRO A 114 1.62 -27.27 -10.09
C PRO A 114 2.51 -26.81 -11.25
N ARG A 115 2.42 -27.48 -12.42
CA ARG A 115 3.18 -27.14 -13.62
C ARG A 115 2.30 -26.32 -14.57
N PHE A 116 2.80 -25.19 -15.01
CA PHE A 116 2.24 -24.36 -16.06
C PHE A 116 3.24 -24.25 -17.21
N ASP A 117 2.77 -24.47 -18.43
CA ASP A 117 3.56 -24.34 -19.64
C ASP A 117 2.65 -23.81 -20.74
N ALA A 118 2.83 -22.54 -21.12
CA ALA A 118 1.98 -21.88 -22.11
C ALA A 118 2.28 -22.32 -23.55
N GLY A 119 3.29 -23.18 -23.77
CA GLY A 119 3.72 -23.58 -25.11
C GLY A 119 4.27 -22.40 -25.93
N LEU A 120 4.95 -21.46 -25.27
CA LEU A 120 5.54 -20.29 -25.92
C LEU A 120 6.60 -20.72 -26.94
N ASP A 121 6.53 -20.10 -28.11
CA ASP A 121 7.45 -20.35 -29.22
C ASP A 121 8.61 -19.35 -29.18
N PHE A 122 9.63 -19.66 -28.37
CA PHE A 122 10.79 -18.79 -28.19
C PHE A 122 11.57 -18.53 -29.51
N GLU A 123 11.36 -19.32 -30.57
CA GLU A 123 11.93 -19.06 -31.90
C GLU A 123 11.48 -17.69 -32.47
N GLN A 124 10.36 -17.14 -31.98
CA GLN A 124 9.85 -15.83 -32.37
C GLN A 124 10.70 -14.64 -31.87
N GLY A 125 11.66 -14.88 -30.97
CA GLY A 125 12.51 -13.82 -30.42
C GLY A 125 11.70 -12.72 -29.74
N PHE A 126 12.06 -11.46 -29.93
CA PHE A 126 11.37 -10.31 -29.32
C PHE A 126 9.94 -10.10 -29.84
N MET A 127 9.55 -10.79 -30.90
CA MET A 127 8.18 -10.77 -31.41
C MET A 127 7.28 -11.80 -30.72
N LEU A 128 7.83 -12.62 -29.81
CA LEU A 128 7.05 -13.56 -29.00
C LEU A 128 5.96 -12.82 -28.23
N LEU A 129 4.71 -13.24 -28.46
CA LEU A 129 3.57 -12.76 -27.69
C LEU A 129 3.37 -13.61 -26.44
N VAL A 130 3.00 -12.96 -25.34
CA VAL A 130 2.64 -13.60 -24.06
C VAL A 130 1.16 -13.32 -23.68
N PRO A 131 0.19 -13.70 -24.55
CA PRO A 131 -1.20 -13.28 -24.40
C PRO A 131 -1.87 -13.83 -23.12
N HIS A 132 -1.35 -14.93 -22.55
CA HIS A 132 -1.90 -15.56 -21.33
C HIS A 132 -1.76 -14.69 -20.08
N LEU A 133 -0.78 -13.79 -20.03
CA LEU A 133 -0.51 -12.98 -18.84
C LEU A 133 -1.61 -11.94 -18.55
N ALA A 134 -2.32 -11.45 -19.58
CA ALA A 134 -3.43 -10.52 -19.39
C ALA A 134 -4.62 -11.15 -18.63
N PRO A 135 -5.19 -12.29 -19.06
CA PRO A 135 -6.26 -12.93 -18.32
C PRO A 135 -5.80 -13.56 -16.99
N MET A 136 -4.54 -13.98 -16.83
CA MET A 136 -4.03 -14.40 -15.50
C MET A 136 -4.07 -13.27 -14.47
N ARG A 137 -3.67 -12.05 -14.88
CA ARG A 137 -3.81 -10.86 -14.03
C ARG A 137 -5.26 -10.62 -13.67
N GLU A 138 -6.19 -10.78 -14.61
CA GLU A 138 -7.62 -10.62 -14.36
C GLU A 138 -8.14 -11.64 -13.34
N VAL A 139 -7.76 -12.92 -13.44
CA VAL A 139 -8.08 -13.93 -12.42
C VAL A 139 -7.53 -13.56 -11.05
N SER A 140 -6.32 -13.00 -10.97
CA SER A 140 -5.79 -12.47 -9.71
C SER A 140 -6.61 -11.28 -9.19
N ARG A 141 -7.13 -10.39 -10.05
CA ARG A 141 -8.04 -9.33 -9.63
C ARG A 141 -9.35 -9.89 -9.07
N ILE A 142 -9.94 -10.87 -9.74
CA ILE A 142 -11.15 -11.57 -9.30
C ILE A 142 -10.94 -12.23 -7.94
N GLY A 143 -9.86 -13.01 -7.78
CA GLY A 143 -9.54 -13.68 -6.52
C GLY A 143 -9.34 -12.69 -5.36
N SER A 144 -8.68 -11.56 -5.63
CA SER A 144 -8.47 -10.50 -4.64
C SER A 144 -9.78 -9.80 -4.25
N ASN A 145 -10.67 -9.55 -5.21
CA ASN A 145 -12.00 -9.00 -4.94
C ASN A 145 -12.84 -9.96 -4.10
N LEU A 146 -12.80 -11.26 -4.40
CA LEU A 146 -13.51 -12.29 -3.65
C LEU A 146 -12.96 -12.45 -2.23
N ALA A 147 -11.63 -12.40 -2.06
CA ALA A 147 -10.99 -12.35 -0.75
C ALA A 147 -11.43 -11.13 0.05
N ARG A 148 -11.37 -9.93 -0.54
CA ARG A 148 -11.82 -8.69 0.13
C ARG A 148 -13.28 -8.76 0.54
N ARG A 149 -14.17 -9.26 -0.33
CA ARG A 149 -15.58 -9.42 0.01
C ARG A 149 -15.77 -10.37 1.18
N ALA A 150 -15.00 -11.47 1.22
CA ALA A 150 -15.01 -12.40 2.34
C ALA A 150 -14.53 -11.73 3.64
N ILE A 151 -13.53 -10.83 3.58
CA ILE A 151 -13.12 -10.00 4.72
C ILE A 151 -14.28 -9.13 5.21
N VAL A 152 -14.91 -8.37 4.31
CA VAL A 152 -16.07 -7.50 4.60
C VAL A 152 -17.18 -8.28 5.32
N THR A 153 -17.47 -9.50 4.86
CA THR A 153 -18.55 -10.32 5.45
C THR A 153 -18.12 -11.15 6.65
N GLY A 154 -16.85 -11.05 7.09
CA GLY A 154 -16.29 -11.91 8.14
C GLY A 154 -16.26 -13.41 7.78
N ASP A 155 -16.33 -13.74 6.48
CA ASP A 155 -16.26 -15.11 5.97
C ASP A 155 -14.82 -15.60 5.96
N ARG A 156 -14.37 -16.09 7.11
CA ARG A 156 -13.03 -16.64 7.30
C ARG A 156 -12.67 -17.70 6.26
N ASP A 157 -13.57 -18.65 6.00
CA ASP A 157 -13.28 -19.78 5.13
C ASP A 157 -13.07 -19.29 3.69
N GLY A 158 -13.89 -18.33 3.26
CA GLY A 158 -13.71 -17.62 1.98
C GLY A 158 -12.36 -16.89 1.90
N VAL A 159 -11.94 -16.20 2.96
CA VAL A 159 -10.65 -15.49 3.02
C VAL A 159 -9.48 -16.45 2.84
N VAL A 160 -9.43 -17.53 3.63
CA VAL A 160 -8.36 -18.54 3.55
C VAL A 160 -8.32 -19.17 2.17
N GLU A 161 -9.47 -19.53 1.63
CA GLU A 161 -9.58 -20.18 0.33
C GLU A 161 -9.04 -19.28 -0.79
N TRP A 162 -9.45 -18.01 -0.84
CA TRP A 162 -9.07 -17.11 -1.92
C TRP A 162 -7.61 -16.64 -1.81
N ILE A 163 -7.12 -16.36 -0.61
CA ILE A 163 -5.70 -16.06 -0.40
C ILE A 163 -4.84 -17.27 -0.79
N GLY A 164 -5.20 -18.47 -0.31
CA GLY A 164 -4.45 -19.68 -0.65
C GLY A 164 -4.47 -20.00 -2.15
N THR A 165 -5.64 -19.83 -2.80
CA THR A 165 -5.77 -19.99 -4.25
C THR A 165 -4.88 -19.01 -5.00
N MET A 166 -4.89 -17.72 -4.63
CA MET A 166 -4.06 -16.71 -5.29
C MET A 166 -2.56 -16.96 -5.10
N ASN A 167 -2.15 -17.39 -3.90
CA ASN A 167 -0.77 -17.76 -3.62
C ASN A 167 -0.31 -18.87 -4.56
N GLU A 168 -1.05 -19.98 -4.63
CA GLU A 168 -0.71 -21.13 -5.47
C GLU A 168 -0.64 -20.77 -6.96
N ILE A 169 -1.62 -20.03 -7.49
CA ILE A 169 -1.64 -19.71 -8.93
C ILE A 169 -0.68 -18.58 -9.31
N SER A 170 -0.20 -17.78 -8.36
CA SER A 170 0.78 -16.72 -8.63
C SER A 170 2.10 -17.27 -9.18
N PHE A 171 2.46 -18.50 -8.80
CA PHE A 171 3.67 -19.17 -9.28
C PHE A 171 3.56 -19.62 -10.74
N HIS A 172 2.35 -19.84 -11.26
CA HIS A 172 2.16 -20.30 -12.65
C HIS A 172 2.70 -19.31 -13.67
N ALA A 173 2.51 -18.00 -13.45
CA ALA A 173 2.92 -16.99 -14.42
C ALA A 173 4.44 -16.94 -14.63
N GLY A 174 5.23 -17.21 -13.58
CA GLY A 174 6.69 -17.27 -13.68
C GLY A 174 7.20 -18.47 -14.49
N GLN A 175 6.40 -19.53 -14.63
CA GLN A 175 6.84 -20.78 -15.27
C GLN A 175 6.93 -20.72 -16.79
N ASP A 176 6.54 -19.61 -17.40
CA ASP A 176 6.64 -19.41 -18.84
C ASP A 176 8.08 -19.10 -19.30
N GLY A 177 9.01 -18.89 -18.35
CA GLY A 177 10.42 -18.64 -18.64
C GLY A 177 10.73 -17.22 -19.11
N THR A 178 9.79 -16.28 -19.01
CA THR A 178 10.01 -14.87 -19.41
C THR A 178 10.14 -13.96 -18.19
N ALA A 179 10.90 -12.86 -18.31
CA ALA A 179 11.04 -11.90 -17.21
C ALA A 179 9.71 -11.23 -16.86
N ILE A 180 8.86 -10.99 -17.88
CA ILE A 180 7.51 -10.44 -17.69
C ILE A 180 6.63 -11.44 -16.93
N GLY A 181 6.68 -12.73 -17.26
CA GLY A 181 5.96 -13.78 -16.53
C GLY A 181 6.32 -13.81 -15.04
N SER A 182 7.63 -13.73 -14.73
CA SER A 182 8.13 -13.66 -13.35
C SER A 182 7.64 -12.40 -12.61
N LEU A 183 7.68 -11.24 -13.27
CA LEU A 183 7.15 -9.99 -12.72
C LEU A 183 5.64 -10.06 -12.48
N VAL A 184 4.88 -10.63 -13.41
CA VAL A 184 3.44 -10.84 -13.26
C VAL A 184 3.14 -11.79 -12.10
N GLY A 185 3.85 -12.91 -11.99
CA GLY A 185 3.70 -13.85 -10.88
C GLY A 185 3.95 -13.19 -9.52
N SER A 186 5.06 -12.45 -9.40
CA SER A 186 5.36 -11.69 -8.18
C SER A 186 4.29 -10.65 -7.84
N ALA A 187 3.75 -9.95 -8.85
CA ALA A 187 2.69 -8.96 -8.65
C ALA A 187 1.36 -9.60 -8.23
N MET A 188 1.02 -10.78 -8.77
CA MET A 188 -0.14 -11.56 -8.34
C MET A 188 0.00 -11.99 -6.87
N PHE A 189 1.19 -12.44 -6.45
CA PHE A 189 1.47 -12.75 -5.05
C PHE A 189 1.36 -11.51 -4.15
N MET A 190 1.96 -10.37 -4.53
CA MET A 190 1.86 -9.14 -3.74
C MET A 190 0.40 -8.70 -3.53
N LYS A 191 -0.47 -8.96 -4.52
CA LYS A 191 -1.91 -8.70 -4.38
C LYS A 191 -2.58 -9.64 -3.39
N ALA A 192 -2.18 -10.92 -3.36
CA ALA A 192 -2.63 -11.88 -2.35
C ALA A 192 -2.14 -11.49 -0.95
N ASP A 193 -0.88 -11.06 -0.82
CA ASP A 193 -0.29 -10.61 0.43
C ASP A 193 -1.01 -9.39 1.01
N SER A 194 -1.36 -8.40 0.18
CA SER A 194 -2.18 -7.25 0.61
C SER A 194 -3.55 -7.68 1.16
N GLY A 195 -4.20 -8.65 0.52
CA GLY A 195 -5.46 -9.23 1.04
C GLY A 195 -5.25 -9.98 2.37
N MET A 196 -4.10 -10.63 2.53
CA MET A 196 -3.73 -11.30 3.77
C MET A 196 -3.40 -10.33 4.91
N GLU A 197 -2.73 -9.21 4.64
CA GLU A 197 -2.53 -8.16 5.65
C GLU A 197 -3.85 -7.60 6.16
N MET A 198 -4.79 -7.32 5.25
CA MET A 198 -6.13 -6.89 5.61
C MET A 198 -6.83 -7.96 6.46
N ALA A 199 -6.80 -9.23 6.04
CA ALA A 199 -7.40 -10.32 6.81
C ALA A 199 -6.77 -10.50 8.21
N ILE A 200 -5.46 -10.30 8.34
CA ILE A 200 -4.76 -10.30 9.63
C ILE A 200 -5.26 -9.12 10.47
N GLY A 201 -5.30 -7.89 9.91
CA GLY A 201 -5.80 -6.69 10.59
C GLY A 201 -7.20 -6.88 11.19
N HIS A 202 -8.11 -7.53 10.45
CA HIS A 202 -9.47 -7.87 10.92
C HIS A 202 -9.55 -9.10 11.82
N GLY A 203 -8.42 -9.71 12.21
CA GLY A 203 -8.41 -10.88 13.09
C GLY A 203 -8.98 -12.16 12.47
N LEU A 204 -9.09 -12.22 11.14
CA LEU A 204 -9.65 -13.38 10.45
C LEU A 204 -8.66 -14.54 10.34
N ILE A 205 -7.36 -14.29 10.51
CA ILE A 205 -6.31 -15.31 10.45
C ILE A 205 -5.92 -15.79 11.86
N ASP A 206 -6.43 -16.96 12.28
CA ASP A 206 -5.94 -17.66 13.49
C ASP A 206 -4.88 -18.70 13.15
N ALA A 207 -4.48 -19.50 14.14
CA ALA A 207 -3.52 -20.59 13.96
C ALA A 207 -3.94 -21.63 12.90
N ALA A 208 -5.24 -21.95 12.78
CA ALA A 208 -5.72 -22.92 11.81
C ALA A 208 -5.73 -22.32 10.39
N ALA A 209 -6.23 -21.10 10.24
CA ALA A 209 -6.18 -20.33 9.00
C ALA A 209 -4.74 -20.12 8.53
N ALA A 210 -3.85 -19.70 9.42
CA ALA A 210 -2.42 -19.51 9.14
C ALA A 210 -1.79 -20.81 8.64
N LYS A 211 -2.12 -21.96 9.25
CA LYS A 211 -1.63 -23.26 8.78
C LYS A 211 -2.12 -23.60 7.36
N MET A 212 -3.40 -23.38 7.07
CA MET A 212 -3.95 -23.64 5.73
C MET A 212 -3.31 -22.74 4.66
N ILE A 213 -3.05 -21.47 4.99
CA ILE A 213 -2.34 -20.54 4.10
C ILE A 213 -0.88 -20.97 3.93
N LEU A 214 -0.19 -21.40 4.99
CA LEU A 214 1.17 -21.95 4.87
C LEU A 214 1.22 -23.18 3.97
N GLU A 215 0.23 -24.09 4.07
CA GLU A 215 0.15 -25.25 3.18
C GLU A 215 0.03 -24.81 1.69
N SER A 216 -0.66 -23.70 1.41
CA SER A 216 -0.71 -23.11 0.05
C SER A 216 0.63 -22.51 -0.39
N LEU A 217 1.43 -22.02 0.56
CA LEU A 217 2.79 -21.51 0.40
C LEU A 217 3.85 -22.61 0.58
N ASP A 218 3.50 -23.89 0.62
CA ASP A 218 4.46 -25.01 0.68
C ASP A 218 4.34 -25.93 -0.56
N SER A 219 3.35 -25.67 -1.42
CA SER A 219 3.22 -26.20 -2.78
C SER A 219 4.54 -26.01 -3.56
N PRO A 220 4.89 -26.81 -4.60
CA PRO A 220 6.26 -27.21 -4.99
C PRO A 220 7.09 -26.06 -5.56
N MET A 221 7.30 -25.06 -4.73
CA MET A 221 8.16 -23.93 -4.94
C MET A 221 9.59 -24.44 -4.89
N ASN A 222 10.40 -23.89 -5.77
CA ASN A 222 11.80 -23.72 -5.45
C ASN A 222 11.87 -22.61 -4.38
N PRO A 223 12.13 -22.89 -3.09
CA PRO A 223 12.17 -21.85 -2.07
C PRO A 223 13.26 -20.80 -2.32
N ALA A 224 14.24 -21.11 -3.18
CA ALA A 224 15.28 -20.16 -3.58
C ALA A 224 14.86 -19.23 -4.73
N ASP A 225 13.80 -19.58 -5.46
CA ASP A 225 13.28 -18.78 -6.59
C ASP A 225 11.81 -19.09 -6.86
N PRO A 226 10.90 -18.62 -5.99
CA PRO A 226 9.48 -19.00 -6.04
C PRO A 226 8.78 -18.53 -7.33
N PHE A 227 9.25 -17.44 -7.93
CA PHE A 227 8.66 -16.85 -9.14
C PHE A 227 9.48 -17.08 -10.41
N GLN A 228 10.49 -17.96 -10.36
CA GLN A 228 11.34 -18.34 -11.49
C GLN A 228 12.09 -17.18 -12.17
N PHE A 229 12.48 -16.19 -11.37
CA PHE A 229 13.26 -15.06 -11.87
C PHE A 229 14.62 -15.50 -12.47
N GLY A 230 15.26 -16.51 -11.89
CA GLY A 230 16.52 -17.06 -12.40
C GLY A 230 16.34 -17.78 -13.73
N ASP A 231 15.30 -18.62 -13.84
CA ASP A 231 14.99 -19.31 -15.11
C ASP A 231 14.57 -18.31 -16.20
N SER A 232 13.97 -17.17 -15.82
CA SER A 232 13.60 -16.12 -16.77
C SER A 232 14.78 -15.51 -17.49
N LEU A 233 15.96 -15.40 -16.87
CA LEU A 233 17.17 -14.90 -17.54
C LEU A 233 17.62 -15.81 -18.67
N PHE A 234 17.46 -17.12 -18.50
CA PHE A 234 17.74 -18.08 -19.56
C PHE A 234 16.78 -17.90 -20.73
N GLY A 235 15.49 -17.66 -20.46
CA GLY A 235 14.52 -17.35 -21.50
C GLY A 235 14.82 -16.02 -22.20
N GLU A 236 15.17 -14.96 -21.48
CA GLU A 236 15.57 -13.68 -22.08
C GLU A 236 16.80 -13.83 -23.00
N ARG A 237 17.80 -14.63 -22.59
CA ARG A 237 18.94 -14.98 -23.47
C ARG A 237 18.48 -15.69 -24.73
N LEU A 238 17.55 -16.64 -24.61
CA LEU A 238 17.01 -17.37 -25.76
C LEU A 238 16.25 -16.43 -26.71
N LEU A 239 15.40 -15.55 -26.19
CA LEU A 239 14.70 -14.54 -26.99
C LEU A 239 15.70 -13.64 -27.73
N PHE A 240 16.76 -13.23 -27.04
CA PHE A 240 17.83 -12.42 -27.62
C PHE A 240 18.53 -13.16 -28.78
N ASP A 241 18.93 -14.41 -28.57
CA ASP A 241 19.60 -15.24 -29.58
C ASP A 241 18.74 -15.40 -30.83
N GLN A 242 17.46 -15.75 -30.67
CA GLN A 242 16.53 -15.95 -31.78
C GLN A 242 16.25 -14.65 -32.54
N SER A 243 16.21 -13.52 -31.84
CA SER A 243 16.07 -12.20 -32.45
C SER A 243 17.27 -11.83 -33.30
N LEU A 244 18.49 -12.08 -32.81
CA LEU A 244 19.70 -11.87 -33.61
C LEU A 244 19.69 -12.76 -34.85
N ASP A 245 19.33 -14.05 -34.70
CA ASP A 245 19.25 -14.98 -35.83
C ASP A 245 18.27 -14.50 -36.90
N ALA A 246 17.11 -13.95 -36.51
CA ALA A 246 16.15 -13.37 -37.43
C ALA A 246 16.68 -12.07 -38.10
N ILE A 247 17.26 -11.15 -37.32
CA ILE A 247 17.76 -9.86 -37.82
C ILE A 247 18.92 -10.06 -38.81
N PHE A 248 19.83 -11.00 -38.53
CA PHE A 248 20.94 -11.33 -39.42
C PHE A 248 20.53 -12.26 -40.58
N GLY A 249 19.28 -12.73 -40.62
CA GLY A 249 18.80 -13.66 -41.64
C GLY A 249 19.48 -15.03 -41.59
N LEU A 250 19.94 -15.44 -40.41
CA LEU A 250 20.56 -16.74 -40.14
C LEU A 250 19.51 -17.85 -39.95
N ALA A 251 18.29 -17.48 -39.54
CA ALA A 251 17.15 -18.38 -39.41
C ALA A 251 15.90 -17.77 -40.06
N GLU A 252 15.10 -18.62 -40.72
CA GLU A 252 13.72 -18.27 -41.07
C GLU A 252 12.84 -18.56 -39.86
N VAL A 253 12.36 -17.51 -39.21
CA VAL A 253 11.44 -17.61 -38.07
C VAL A 253 9.99 -17.63 -38.59
N PRO A 254 9.20 -18.68 -38.31
CA PRO A 254 7.81 -18.74 -38.73
C PRO A 254 7.01 -17.56 -38.20
N GLY A 255 6.33 -16.83 -39.10
CA GLY A 255 5.43 -15.74 -38.72
C GLY A 255 6.11 -14.42 -38.33
N VAL A 256 7.44 -14.36 -38.32
CA VAL A 256 8.20 -13.14 -38.03
C VAL A 256 9.09 -12.80 -39.22
N THR A 257 9.02 -11.56 -39.68
CA THR A 257 9.82 -11.04 -40.80
C THR A 257 10.78 -9.97 -40.32
N LEU A 258 11.85 -9.73 -41.08
CA LEU A 258 12.76 -8.60 -40.83
C LEU A 258 12.01 -7.24 -40.82
N GLU A 259 10.93 -7.13 -41.58
CA GLU A 259 10.09 -5.94 -41.62
C GLU A 259 9.39 -5.68 -40.28
N ASP A 260 9.05 -6.73 -39.52
CA ASP A 260 8.46 -6.59 -38.19
C ASP A 260 9.47 -5.99 -37.21
N TYR A 261 10.73 -6.44 -37.27
CA TYR A 261 11.83 -5.84 -36.50
C TYR A 261 12.09 -4.39 -36.91
N ARG A 262 12.05 -4.07 -38.21
CA ARG A 262 12.16 -2.68 -38.69
C ARG A 262 11.01 -1.81 -38.21
N SER A 263 9.80 -2.34 -38.20
CA SER A 263 8.63 -1.63 -37.66
C SER A 263 8.75 -1.40 -36.15
N ALA A 264 9.33 -2.35 -35.40
CA ALA A 264 9.47 -2.25 -33.95
C ALA A 264 10.62 -1.33 -33.51
N PHE A 265 11.77 -1.42 -34.17
CA PHE A 265 13.02 -0.77 -33.74
C PHE A 265 13.50 0.36 -34.66
N GLY A 266 12.91 0.49 -35.85
CA GLY A 266 13.27 1.48 -36.87
C GLY A 266 14.31 0.98 -37.87
N ASP A 267 14.20 1.43 -39.13
CA ASP A 267 15.07 1.03 -40.23
C ASP A 267 16.56 1.29 -39.94
N GLU A 268 16.89 2.48 -39.42
CA GLU A 268 18.28 2.89 -39.15
C GLU A 268 18.95 1.97 -38.13
N ALA A 269 18.24 1.60 -37.07
CA ALA A 269 18.79 0.73 -36.02
C ALA A 269 19.05 -0.70 -36.52
N ILE A 270 18.15 -1.22 -37.37
CA ILE A 270 18.31 -2.54 -37.99
C ILE A 270 19.43 -2.53 -39.03
N ASP A 271 19.49 -1.50 -39.88
CA ASP A 271 20.53 -1.36 -40.89
C ASP A 271 21.92 -1.19 -40.24
N ASP A 272 22.03 -0.44 -39.14
CA ASP A 272 23.25 -0.32 -38.35
C ASP A 272 23.69 -1.67 -37.80
N LEU A 273 22.77 -2.46 -37.25
CA LEU A 273 23.07 -3.80 -36.74
C LEU A 273 23.48 -4.77 -37.86
N GLN A 274 22.82 -4.71 -39.02
CA GLN A 274 23.19 -5.51 -40.20
C GLN A 274 24.52 -5.07 -40.83
N SER A 275 24.93 -3.81 -40.66
CA SER A 275 26.18 -3.29 -41.22
C SER A 275 27.44 -3.95 -40.63
N ILE A 276 27.29 -4.59 -39.46
CA ILE A 276 28.33 -5.32 -38.72
C ILE A 276 28.43 -6.78 -39.19
N SER A 277 27.78 -7.12 -40.31
CA SER A 277 27.81 -8.48 -40.89
C SER A 277 29.25 -9.01 -41.04
N GLY A 278 29.48 -10.24 -40.59
CA GLY A 278 30.80 -10.89 -40.49
C GLY A 278 31.37 -10.97 -39.07
N GLU A 279 30.80 -10.25 -38.10
CA GLU A 279 31.17 -10.29 -36.67
C GLU A 279 30.07 -10.93 -35.79
N GLU A 280 29.09 -11.61 -36.39
CA GLU A 280 27.89 -12.10 -35.67
C GLU A 280 28.22 -13.07 -34.54
N GLU A 281 29.19 -13.97 -34.77
CA GLU A 281 29.64 -14.95 -33.79
C GLU A 281 30.39 -14.28 -32.63
N GLU A 282 31.12 -13.19 -32.90
CA GLU A 282 31.83 -12.41 -31.88
C GLU A 282 30.85 -11.63 -31.00
N ILE A 283 29.84 -11.01 -31.61
CA ILE A 283 28.74 -10.35 -30.89
C ILE A 283 27.99 -11.36 -30.03
N ARG A 284 27.61 -12.52 -30.59
CA ARG A 284 26.91 -13.58 -29.85
C ARG A 284 27.75 -14.08 -28.68
N GLY A 285 29.03 -14.36 -28.91
CA GLY A 285 29.96 -14.78 -27.86
C GLY A 285 30.06 -13.76 -26.73
N SER A 286 30.15 -12.47 -27.07
CA SER A 286 30.20 -11.38 -26.09
C SER A 286 28.92 -11.25 -25.28
N VAL A 287 27.76 -11.33 -25.95
CA VAL A 287 26.45 -11.30 -25.28
C VAL A 287 26.25 -12.53 -24.39
N HIS A 288 26.67 -13.71 -24.84
CA HIS A 288 26.61 -14.93 -24.03
C HIS A 288 27.45 -14.82 -22.76
N GLU A 289 28.66 -14.27 -22.86
CA GLU A 289 29.50 -13.99 -21.69
C GLU A 289 28.83 -13.00 -20.73
N LEU A 290 28.17 -11.97 -21.26
CA LEU A 290 27.41 -11.01 -20.45
C LEU A 290 26.23 -11.68 -19.73
N PHE A 291 25.42 -12.49 -20.42
CA PHE A 291 24.32 -13.23 -19.78
C PHE A 291 24.82 -14.25 -18.75
N ASP A 292 25.95 -14.93 -18.99
CA ASP A 292 26.55 -15.84 -18.01
C ASP A 292 26.98 -15.08 -16.75
N ARG A 293 27.61 -13.90 -16.90
CA ARG A 293 27.96 -13.01 -15.78
C ARG A 293 26.73 -12.49 -15.05
N MET A 294 25.70 -12.08 -15.79
CA MET A 294 24.43 -11.65 -15.21
C MET A 294 23.77 -12.77 -14.42
N GLN A 295 23.71 -13.99 -14.95
CA GLN A 295 23.18 -15.16 -14.25
C GLN A 295 23.96 -15.44 -12.96
N MET A 296 25.29 -15.41 -13.02
CA MET A 296 26.15 -15.58 -11.84
C MET A 296 25.88 -14.53 -10.75
N ALA A 297 25.72 -13.26 -11.14
CA ALA A 297 25.37 -12.19 -10.22
C ALA A 297 23.94 -12.33 -9.68
N PHE A 298 23.00 -12.79 -10.52
CA PHE A 298 21.61 -13.00 -10.16
C PHE A 298 21.42 -14.15 -9.16
N ASP A 299 22.25 -15.19 -9.29
CA ASP A 299 22.27 -16.36 -8.40
C ASP A 299 23.15 -16.15 -7.15
N ASP A 300 23.71 -14.95 -6.96
CA ASP A 300 24.49 -14.65 -5.76
C ASP A 300 23.62 -14.85 -4.50
N PRO A 301 24.09 -15.65 -3.51
CA PRO A 301 23.41 -15.82 -2.22
C PRO A 301 23.22 -14.49 -1.46
N ASP A 302 24.10 -13.53 -1.70
CA ASP A 302 24.01 -12.16 -1.22
C ASP A 302 23.36 -11.31 -2.31
N ARG A 303 22.04 -11.15 -2.19
CA ARG A 303 21.20 -10.49 -3.21
C ARG A 303 21.62 -9.05 -3.48
N GLU A 304 22.03 -8.32 -2.44
CA GLU A 304 22.45 -6.93 -2.59
C GLU A 304 23.76 -6.84 -3.39
N ARG A 305 24.74 -7.68 -3.04
CA ARG A 305 25.98 -7.80 -3.84
C ARG A 305 25.69 -8.18 -5.29
N GLY A 306 24.78 -9.11 -5.51
CA GLY A 306 24.34 -9.50 -6.87
C GLY A 306 23.73 -8.34 -7.65
N ILE A 307 22.87 -7.53 -7.01
CA ILE A 307 22.28 -6.33 -7.61
C ILE A 307 23.35 -5.29 -7.99
N ASP A 308 24.35 -5.10 -7.12
CA ASP A 308 25.46 -4.18 -7.38
C ASP A 308 26.32 -4.63 -8.57
N GLU A 309 26.63 -5.92 -8.66
CA GLU A 309 27.37 -6.49 -9.80
C GLU A 309 26.56 -6.36 -11.10
N LEU A 310 25.24 -6.61 -11.07
CA LEU A 310 24.36 -6.40 -12.21
C LEU A 310 24.35 -4.94 -12.67
N ALA A 311 24.29 -3.99 -11.73
CA ALA A 311 24.37 -2.57 -12.07
C ALA A 311 25.72 -2.19 -12.67
N ALA A 312 26.81 -2.81 -12.22
CA ALA A 312 28.14 -2.64 -12.80
C ALA A 312 28.23 -3.20 -14.23
N ILE A 313 27.67 -4.39 -14.48
CA ILE A 313 27.56 -4.98 -15.82
C ILE A 313 26.75 -4.07 -16.75
N GLU A 314 25.61 -3.54 -16.30
CA GLU A 314 24.79 -2.58 -17.06
C GLU A 314 25.52 -1.26 -17.35
N ALA A 315 26.39 -0.81 -16.44
CA ALA A 315 27.26 0.35 -16.67
C ALA A 315 28.37 0.05 -17.70
N GLU A 316 28.96 -1.14 -17.65
CA GLU A 316 29.94 -1.63 -18.62
C GLU A 316 29.33 -1.70 -20.03
N ILE A 317 28.13 -2.27 -20.17
CA ILE A 317 27.38 -2.34 -21.44
C ILE A 317 27.20 -0.95 -22.03
N ARG A 318 26.76 0.02 -21.22
CA ARG A 318 26.57 1.42 -21.66
C ARG A 318 27.86 2.14 -22.04
N ALA A 319 28.99 1.70 -21.50
CA ALA A 319 30.31 2.24 -21.80
C ALA A 319 31.03 1.51 -22.94
N SER A 320 30.49 0.39 -23.42
CA SER A 320 31.07 -0.44 -24.45
C SER A 320 30.90 0.15 -25.85
N ASP A 321 31.69 -0.33 -26.81
CA ASP A 321 31.56 0.00 -28.23
C ASP A 321 30.43 -0.80 -28.91
N MET A 322 29.55 -1.47 -28.16
CA MET A 322 28.41 -2.20 -28.74
C MET A 322 27.44 -1.23 -29.46
N PRO A 323 26.78 -1.68 -30.53
CA PRO A 323 25.72 -0.92 -31.19
C PRO A 323 24.64 -0.45 -30.21
N GLU A 324 24.17 0.79 -30.36
CA GLU A 324 23.16 1.39 -29.48
C GLU A 324 21.89 0.54 -29.38
N LEU A 325 21.46 -0.07 -30.50
CA LEU A 325 20.33 -1.00 -30.50
C LEU A 325 20.59 -2.21 -29.58
N LEU A 326 21.77 -2.83 -29.62
CA LEU A 326 22.08 -3.96 -28.72
C LEU A 326 22.15 -3.53 -27.26
N GLN A 327 22.68 -2.34 -26.97
CA GLN A 327 22.66 -1.78 -25.61
C GLN A 327 21.24 -1.55 -25.11
N ALA A 328 20.34 -1.08 -25.99
CA ALA A 328 18.94 -0.82 -25.66
C ALA A 328 18.10 -2.11 -25.54
N LEU A 329 18.46 -3.16 -26.28
CA LEU A 329 17.78 -4.46 -26.24
C LEU A 329 18.19 -5.32 -25.04
N LEU A 330 19.34 -5.04 -24.42
CA LEU A 330 19.74 -5.75 -23.21
C LEU A 330 18.82 -5.38 -22.03
N PRO A 331 18.20 -6.39 -21.38
CA PRO A 331 17.21 -6.13 -20.35
C PRO A 331 17.84 -5.48 -19.11
N THR A 332 17.07 -4.64 -18.40
CA THR A 332 17.54 -4.03 -17.14
C THR A 332 17.44 -5.03 -15.98
N ILE A 333 18.35 -6.01 -15.96
CA ILE A 333 18.38 -7.13 -15.01
C ILE A 333 18.54 -6.66 -13.56
N SER A 334 19.21 -5.54 -13.31
CA SER A 334 19.31 -5.00 -11.94
C SER A 334 17.95 -4.56 -11.39
N GLN A 335 16.99 -4.14 -12.24
CA GLN A 335 15.63 -3.85 -11.81
C GLN A 335 14.83 -5.12 -11.54
N LEU A 336 15.03 -6.16 -12.38
CA LEU A 336 14.44 -7.48 -12.19
C LEU A 336 14.91 -8.11 -10.86
N ALA A 337 16.20 -8.04 -10.57
CA ALA A 337 16.78 -8.53 -9.32
C ALA A 337 16.25 -7.79 -8.08
N ARG A 338 16.03 -6.47 -8.17
CA ARG A 338 15.37 -5.70 -7.10
C ARG A 338 13.90 -6.12 -6.92
N ALA A 339 13.19 -6.43 -8.01
CA ALA A 339 11.83 -6.94 -7.92
C ALA A 339 11.80 -8.32 -7.22
N ARG A 340 12.72 -9.22 -7.60
CA ARG A 340 12.94 -10.52 -6.93
C ARG A 340 13.18 -10.35 -5.43
N LEU A 341 14.17 -9.54 -5.03
CA LEU A 341 14.52 -9.34 -3.62
C LEU A 341 13.31 -8.83 -2.80
N ARG A 342 12.53 -7.89 -3.34
CA ARG A 342 11.31 -7.41 -2.68
C ARG A 342 10.30 -8.55 -2.48
N ALA A 343 10.02 -9.33 -3.52
CA ALA A 343 9.05 -10.41 -3.45
C ALA A 343 9.52 -11.52 -2.48
N GLU A 344 10.80 -11.91 -2.52
CA GLU A 344 11.40 -12.89 -1.61
C GLU A 344 11.34 -12.42 -0.15
N THR A 345 11.63 -11.14 0.11
CA THR A 345 11.58 -10.56 1.46
C THR A 345 10.16 -10.60 2.03
N ILE A 346 9.18 -10.12 1.26
CA ILE A 346 7.77 -10.12 1.69
C ILE A 346 7.29 -11.55 1.96
N LEU A 347 7.58 -12.48 1.03
CA LEU A 347 7.21 -13.89 1.20
C LEU A 347 7.86 -14.50 2.45
N ALA A 348 9.16 -14.29 2.66
CA ALA A 348 9.89 -14.85 3.79
C ALA A 348 9.39 -14.29 5.14
N ASP A 349 9.10 -13.00 5.21
CA ASP A 349 8.54 -12.38 6.41
C ASP A 349 7.13 -12.91 6.70
N ARG A 350 6.31 -13.08 5.65
CA ARG A 350 4.97 -13.62 5.78
C ARG A 350 4.96 -15.07 6.22
N VAL A 351 5.78 -15.93 5.61
CA VAL A 351 5.96 -17.33 6.03
C VAL A 351 6.37 -17.39 7.50
N ARG A 352 7.36 -16.58 7.91
CA ARG A 352 7.82 -16.53 9.32
C ARG A 352 6.69 -16.12 10.28
N GLY A 353 5.92 -15.10 9.93
CA GLY A 353 4.78 -14.63 10.73
C GLY A 353 3.70 -15.70 10.86
N LEU A 354 3.27 -16.29 9.73
CA LEU A 354 2.27 -17.35 9.71
C LEU A 354 2.75 -18.60 10.45
N GLU A 355 4.02 -19.00 10.32
CA GLU A 355 4.59 -20.14 11.04
C GLU A 355 4.57 -19.91 12.56
N ALA A 356 4.90 -18.69 13.00
CA ALA A 356 4.85 -18.34 14.41
C ALA A 356 3.42 -18.41 14.97
N VAL A 357 2.42 -17.99 14.20
CA VAL A 357 1.00 -18.08 14.57
C VAL A 357 0.49 -19.52 14.51
N ALA A 358 0.76 -20.26 13.44
CA ALA A 358 0.34 -21.64 13.25
C ALA A 358 0.95 -22.58 14.31
N SER A 359 2.19 -22.31 14.75
CA SER A 359 2.85 -23.06 15.83
C SER A 359 2.39 -22.64 17.23
N GLY A 360 1.58 -21.57 17.36
CA GLY A 360 1.16 -21.00 18.64
C GLY A 360 2.27 -20.30 19.42
N ARG A 361 3.40 -19.99 18.76
CA ARG A 361 4.53 -19.24 19.35
C ARG A 361 4.15 -17.78 19.58
N ILE A 362 3.36 -17.22 18.68
CA ILE A 362 2.82 -15.86 18.74
C ILE A 362 1.29 -15.98 18.61
N SER A 363 0.54 -15.19 19.37
CA SER A 363 -0.91 -15.12 19.22
C SER A 363 -1.30 -14.42 17.91
N PRO A 364 -2.41 -14.79 17.25
CA PRO A 364 -2.92 -14.06 16.09
C PRO A 364 -3.00 -12.53 16.31
N GLU A 365 -3.45 -12.12 17.49
CA GLU A 365 -3.52 -10.70 17.89
C GLU A 365 -2.18 -9.97 17.83
N ALA A 366 -1.07 -10.67 18.06
CA ALA A 366 0.26 -10.08 18.13
C ALA A 366 0.92 -9.90 16.75
N ILE A 367 0.25 -10.31 15.67
CA ILE A 367 0.66 -9.97 14.30
C ILE A 367 -0.33 -9.01 13.62
N ARG A 368 -1.38 -8.57 14.34
CA ARG A 368 -2.29 -7.54 13.84
C ARG A 368 -1.57 -6.20 13.82
N ASN A 369 -1.88 -5.42 12.80
CA ASN A 369 -1.38 -4.05 12.66
C ASN A 369 -2.55 -3.08 12.80
N ALA A 370 -2.57 -2.28 13.86
CA ALA A 370 -3.61 -1.28 14.12
C ALA A 370 -3.73 -0.27 12.98
N ALA A 371 -2.62 -0.02 12.28
CA ALA A 371 -2.56 0.92 11.16
C ALA A 371 -3.58 0.64 10.06
N VAL A 372 -3.86 -0.64 9.78
CA VAL A 372 -4.85 -1.05 8.78
C VAL A 372 -6.23 -0.53 9.15
N LEU A 373 -6.60 -0.67 10.42
CA LEU A 373 -7.91 -0.26 10.93
C LEU A 373 -8.02 1.27 11.03
N TRP A 374 -6.93 1.95 11.41
CA TRP A 374 -6.88 3.42 11.39
C TRP A 374 -7.01 3.99 9.98
N GLU A 375 -6.33 3.37 9.02
CA GLU A 375 -6.44 3.77 7.62
C GLU A 375 -7.87 3.60 7.10
N GLU A 376 -8.51 2.47 7.39
CA GLU A 376 -9.89 2.20 6.99
C GLU A 376 -10.87 3.20 7.62
N LEU A 377 -10.75 3.43 8.93
CA LEU A 377 -11.57 4.42 9.64
C LEU A 377 -11.40 5.81 9.03
N GLY A 378 -10.15 6.18 8.73
CA GLY A 378 -9.81 7.43 8.06
C GLY A 378 -10.39 7.55 6.66
N GLN A 379 -10.35 6.47 5.91
CA GLN A 379 -10.91 6.38 4.57
C GLN A 379 -12.44 6.54 4.57
N TRP A 380 -13.12 6.08 5.63
CA TRP A 380 -14.54 6.30 5.82
C TRP A 380 -14.83 7.79 6.03
N PHE A 381 -14.13 8.45 6.94
CA PHE A 381 -14.32 9.89 7.20
C PHE A 381 -13.92 10.78 6.01
N GLU A 382 -12.87 10.42 5.28
CA GLU A 382 -12.42 11.12 4.07
C GLU A 382 -13.51 11.17 2.99
N ARG A 383 -14.41 10.18 2.98
CA ARG A 383 -15.48 10.04 1.96
C ARG A 383 -16.78 10.71 2.29
N LEU A 384 -16.94 11.22 3.51
CA LEU A 384 -18.15 11.94 3.86
C LEU A 384 -18.41 13.08 2.86
N PRO A 385 -19.68 13.41 2.55
CA PRO A 385 -20.00 14.57 1.75
C PRO A 385 -19.30 15.83 2.29
N SER A 386 -18.92 16.76 1.42
CA SER A 386 -18.13 17.92 1.84
C SER A 386 -18.89 18.79 2.85
N GLY A 387 -20.22 18.88 2.73
CA GLY A 387 -21.06 19.54 3.72
C GLY A 387 -20.99 18.87 5.10
N VAL A 388 -20.91 17.54 5.17
CA VAL A 388 -20.76 16.80 6.44
C VAL A 388 -19.36 17.02 7.03
N GLN A 389 -18.33 16.99 6.19
CA GLN A 389 -16.96 17.29 6.64
C GLN A 389 -16.85 18.72 7.18
N LEU A 390 -17.48 19.69 6.52
CA LEU A 390 -17.57 21.07 6.99
C LEU A 390 -18.33 21.16 8.31
N ALA A 391 -19.48 20.47 8.44
CA ALA A 391 -20.22 20.40 9.70
C ALA A 391 -19.35 19.84 10.84
N GLY A 392 -18.54 18.82 10.58
CA GLY A 392 -17.61 18.28 11.56
C GLY A 392 -16.57 19.31 12.00
N LEU A 393 -15.96 20.03 11.05
CA LEU A 393 -15.03 21.10 11.39
C LEU A 393 -15.68 22.25 12.18
N GLU A 394 -16.94 22.59 11.89
CA GLU A 394 -17.70 23.57 12.68
C GLU A 394 -17.94 23.09 14.12
N ILE A 395 -18.24 21.80 14.29
CA ILE A 395 -18.42 21.19 15.62
C ILE A 395 -17.13 21.28 16.45
N LEU A 396 -15.97 21.09 15.83
CA LEU A 396 -14.65 21.26 16.46
C LEU A 396 -14.24 22.73 16.64
N GLY A 397 -14.92 23.68 15.98
CA GLY A 397 -14.52 25.08 15.96
C GLY A 397 -13.29 25.35 15.08
N GLU A 398 -13.00 24.47 14.12
CA GLU A 398 -11.86 24.53 13.20
C GLU A 398 -12.27 24.82 11.74
N ALA A 399 -13.54 25.16 11.51
CA ALA A 399 -14.04 25.38 10.17
C ALA A 399 -13.31 26.53 9.45
N PRO A 400 -12.93 26.35 8.17
CA PRO A 400 -12.37 27.42 7.38
C PRO A 400 -13.40 28.53 7.18
N ASP A 401 -12.92 29.77 7.07
CA ASP A 401 -13.76 30.89 6.61
C ASP A 401 -14.18 30.70 5.15
N ASP A 402 -15.12 31.53 4.67
CA ASP A 402 -15.70 31.38 3.32
C ASP A 402 -14.65 31.53 2.21
N ASP A 403 -13.65 32.38 2.42
CA ASP A 403 -12.59 32.62 1.43
C ASP A 403 -11.62 31.43 1.37
N ASP A 404 -11.24 30.87 2.52
CA ASP A 404 -10.40 29.68 2.60
C ASP A 404 -11.13 28.44 2.10
N LEU A 405 -12.42 28.29 2.41
CA LEU A 405 -13.26 27.22 1.87
C LEU A 405 -13.38 27.33 0.34
N ALA A 406 -13.59 28.53 -0.19
CA ALA A 406 -13.63 28.78 -1.63
C ALA A 406 -12.34 28.38 -2.33
N ARG A 407 -11.22 28.73 -1.72
CA ARG A 407 -9.90 28.37 -2.21
C ARG A 407 -9.71 26.85 -2.20
N ARG A 408 -10.01 26.17 -1.08
CA ARG A 408 -9.89 24.71 -0.95
C ARG A 408 -10.72 23.96 -1.99
N LEU A 409 -11.96 24.40 -2.19
CA LEU A 409 -12.84 23.83 -3.22
C LEU A 409 -12.29 24.04 -4.63
N ALA A 410 -11.71 25.21 -4.91
CA ALA A 410 -11.10 25.49 -6.21
C ALA A 410 -9.83 24.66 -6.46
N GLU A 411 -9.01 24.43 -5.42
CA GLU A 411 -7.78 23.66 -5.51
C GLU A 411 -8.00 22.15 -5.62
N ALA A 412 -9.10 21.63 -5.06
CA ALA A 412 -9.50 20.23 -5.23
C ALA A 412 -9.80 19.88 -6.71
N GLY A 413 -10.01 20.90 -7.56
CA GLY A 413 -10.11 20.77 -9.01
C GLY A 413 -11.44 20.18 -9.49
N GLU A 414 -11.51 19.92 -10.79
CA GLU A 414 -12.73 19.48 -11.51
C GLU A 414 -13.27 18.12 -11.04
N ALA A 415 -12.43 17.27 -10.44
CA ALA A 415 -12.84 15.96 -9.90
C ALA A 415 -13.67 16.08 -8.61
N ALA A 416 -13.60 17.23 -7.93
CA ALA A 416 -14.33 17.47 -6.70
C ALA A 416 -15.73 18.03 -6.97
N ILE A 417 -16.63 17.17 -7.44
CA ILE A 417 -18.06 17.46 -7.36
C ILE A 417 -18.40 17.48 -5.87
N SER A 418 -18.69 18.66 -5.33
CA SER A 418 -19.01 18.84 -3.92
C SER A 418 -20.48 19.23 -3.79
N ASP A 419 -21.18 18.66 -2.80
CA ASP A 419 -22.53 19.03 -2.38
C ASP A 419 -22.65 20.51 -1.93
N LEU A 420 -21.51 21.18 -1.73
CA LEU A 420 -21.42 22.61 -1.43
C LEU A 420 -21.36 23.52 -2.67
N LEU A 421 -21.36 22.96 -3.87
CA LEU A 421 -21.28 23.73 -5.12
C LEU A 421 -22.65 23.75 -5.83
N ALA A 422 -23.10 24.93 -6.23
CA ALA A 422 -24.29 25.09 -7.08
C ALA A 422 -23.88 25.18 -8.56
N ASP A 423 -24.61 24.49 -9.43
CA ASP A 423 -24.52 24.68 -10.88
C ASP A 423 -25.13 26.05 -11.22
N ARG A 424 -24.35 26.89 -11.88
CA ARG A 424 -24.81 28.20 -12.33
C ARG A 424 -24.87 28.25 -13.85
N ASP A 425 -26.07 28.50 -14.36
CA ASP A 425 -26.33 28.93 -15.74
C ASP A 425 -25.76 27.99 -16.82
N GLY A 426 -26.02 26.68 -16.72
CA GLY A 426 -25.84 25.75 -17.85
C GLY A 426 -24.43 25.15 -17.97
N GLY A 427 -23.79 24.81 -16.85
CA GLY A 427 -22.62 23.91 -16.83
C GLY A 427 -21.25 24.56 -17.05
N GLN A 428 -21.12 25.90 -16.97
CA GLN A 428 -19.84 26.57 -17.27
C GLN A 428 -19.06 27.07 -16.05
N SER A 429 -19.61 27.10 -14.83
CA SER A 429 -18.84 27.42 -13.63
C SER A 429 -19.51 26.99 -12.33
N LEU A 430 -18.83 26.15 -11.54
CA LEU A 430 -19.23 25.83 -10.17
C LEU A 430 -18.82 26.99 -9.24
N ARG A 431 -19.74 27.43 -8.39
CA ARG A 431 -19.45 28.32 -7.26
C ARG A 431 -19.96 27.69 -5.98
N ILE A 432 -19.32 28.04 -4.86
CA ILE A 432 -19.89 27.75 -3.54
C ILE A 432 -21.34 28.22 -3.54
N ASP A 433 -22.23 27.34 -3.11
CA ASP A 433 -23.57 27.71 -2.73
C ASP A 433 -23.54 28.31 -1.32
N PRO A 434 -23.62 29.65 -1.16
CA PRO A 434 -23.59 30.26 0.16
C PRO A 434 -24.80 29.87 1.01
N GLU A 435 -25.92 29.47 0.39
CA GLU A 435 -27.08 29.00 1.15
C GLU A 435 -26.84 27.59 1.70
N ALA A 436 -26.21 26.70 0.92
CA ALA A 436 -25.82 25.37 1.38
C ALA A 436 -24.81 25.46 2.54
N VAL A 437 -23.74 26.25 2.37
CA VAL A 437 -22.74 26.48 3.44
C VAL A 437 -23.40 27.07 4.69
N ALA A 438 -24.25 28.10 4.53
CA ALA A 438 -24.95 28.69 5.67
C ALA A 438 -25.95 27.74 6.34
N ALA A 439 -26.54 26.80 5.59
CA ALA A 439 -27.43 25.77 6.13
C ALA A 439 -26.63 24.76 6.98
N VAL A 440 -25.53 24.23 6.43
CA VAL A 440 -24.62 23.31 7.11
C VAL A 440 -24.08 23.92 8.41
N ARG A 441 -23.64 25.19 8.38
CA ARG A 441 -23.15 25.89 9.58
C ARG A 441 -24.22 26.17 10.62
N ARG A 442 -25.47 26.35 10.21
CA ARG A 442 -26.58 26.61 11.12
C ARG A 442 -27.01 25.35 11.87
N ASP A 443 -26.87 24.19 11.23
CA ASP A 443 -27.31 22.90 11.77
C ASP A 443 -26.25 21.81 11.59
N SER A 444 -25.03 22.10 12.04
CA SER A 444 -23.88 21.21 11.86
C SER A 444 -24.07 19.89 12.59
N MET A 445 -24.68 19.90 13.77
CA MET A 445 -24.96 18.68 14.52
C MET A 445 -25.96 17.77 13.80
N SER A 446 -27.11 18.28 13.32
CA SER A 446 -28.07 17.38 12.66
C SER A 446 -27.58 16.92 11.29
N THR A 447 -26.80 17.75 10.58
CA THR A 447 -26.08 17.35 9.36
C THR A 447 -25.15 16.18 9.63
N TRP A 448 -24.33 16.24 10.69
CA TRP A 448 -23.42 15.16 11.08
C TRP A 448 -24.18 13.90 11.48
N ILE A 449 -25.14 14.00 12.41
CA ILE A 449 -25.91 12.85 12.92
C ILE A 449 -26.61 12.11 11.79
N THR A 450 -27.22 12.84 10.84
CA THR A 450 -27.98 12.21 9.74
C THR A 450 -27.12 11.26 8.92
N GLU A 451 -25.84 11.60 8.72
CA GLU A 451 -24.93 10.86 7.83
C GLU A 451 -24.06 9.86 8.61
N VAL A 452 -23.70 10.16 9.86
CA VAL A 452 -22.79 9.32 10.66
C VAL A 452 -23.53 8.31 11.56
N GLU A 453 -24.70 8.66 12.09
CA GLU A 453 -25.44 7.77 13.01
C GLU A 453 -25.65 6.35 12.46
N PRO A 454 -26.03 6.15 11.17
CA PRO A 454 -26.27 4.81 10.63
C PRO A 454 -25.07 3.85 10.73
N GLU A 455 -23.84 4.39 10.75
CA GLU A 455 -22.59 3.62 10.73
C GLU A 455 -21.87 3.63 12.09
N THR A 456 -22.44 4.29 13.11
CA THR A 456 -21.77 4.53 14.41
C THR A 456 -21.26 3.25 15.07
N ASP A 457 -22.07 2.20 15.11
CA ASP A 457 -21.68 0.94 15.75
C ASP A 457 -20.50 0.28 15.01
N PHE A 458 -20.44 0.38 13.67
CA PHE A 458 -19.31 -0.09 12.88
C PHE A 458 -18.05 0.72 13.21
N LEU A 459 -18.13 2.04 13.18
CA LEU A 459 -17.00 2.94 13.45
C LEU A 459 -16.44 2.77 14.87
N LEU A 460 -17.32 2.65 15.87
CA LEU A 460 -16.94 2.43 17.26
C LEU A 460 -16.22 1.09 17.46
N ASN A 461 -16.72 0.02 16.84
CA ASN A 461 -16.05 -1.28 16.91
C ASN A 461 -14.69 -1.24 16.21
N LEU A 462 -14.60 -0.61 15.03
CA LEU A 462 -13.34 -0.46 14.29
C LEU A 462 -12.31 0.33 15.09
N ALA A 463 -12.71 1.46 15.69
CA ALA A 463 -11.85 2.29 16.52
C ALA A 463 -11.42 1.59 17.82
N ALA A 464 -12.33 0.86 18.47
CA ALA A 464 -12.03 0.08 19.67
C ALA A 464 -11.08 -1.09 19.37
N ASP A 465 -11.27 -1.78 18.24
CA ASP A 465 -10.39 -2.85 17.79
C ASP A 465 -9.01 -2.31 17.44
N ALA A 466 -8.91 -1.18 16.74
CA ALA A 466 -7.65 -0.52 16.45
C ALA A 466 -6.90 -0.15 17.74
N ALA A 467 -7.59 0.48 18.69
CA ALA A 467 -7.03 0.86 19.99
C ALA A 467 -6.64 -0.33 20.88
N ALA A 468 -7.18 -1.52 20.63
CA ALA A 468 -6.85 -2.74 21.38
C ALA A 468 -5.62 -3.47 20.84
N ILE A 469 -5.18 -3.17 19.62
CA ILE A 469 -4.01 -3.80 19.00
C ILE A 469 -2.75 -3.07 19.50
N GLY A 470 -1.80 -3.82 20.06
CA GLY A 470 -0.57 -3.25 20.64
C GLY A 470 0.57 -2.97 19.65
N GLN A 471 0.37 -3.26 18.35
CA GLN A 471 1.36 -3.02 17.30
C GLN A 471 0.74 -2.17 16.19
N CYS A 472 1.41 -1.07 15.85
CA CYS A 472 0.97 -0.15 14.81
C CYS A 472 2.18 0.23 13.96
N ASP A 473 2.23 -0.30 12.74
CA ASP A 473 3.32 -0.05 11.78
C ASP A 473 2.78 0.74 10.59
N PHE A 474 3.19 1.99 10.50
CA PHE A 474 2.83 2.92 9.43
C PHE A 474 3.97 3.03 8.37
N PRO A 475 3.66 3.29 7.08
CA PRO A 475 2.35 3.27 6.45
C PRO A 475 1.88 1.85 6.15
N VAL A 476 0.57 1.68 5.99
CA VAL A 476 -0.02 0.43 5.50
C VAL A 476 0.20 0.34 3.99
N GLY A 477 0.75 -0.78 3.52
CA GLY A 477 0.57 -1.20 2.13
C GLY A 477 1.13 -0.30 1.03
N THR A 478 2.37 0.18 1.12
CA THR A 478 3.21 0.46 -0.06
C THR A 478 4.67 0.18 0.28
N GLY A 479 5.45 -0.28 -0.70
CA GLY A 479 6.89 -0.48 -0.53
C GLY A 479 7.56 0.79 0.02
N THR A 480 8.78 0.66 0.51
CA THR A 480 9.63 1.69 1.15
C THR A 480 9.72 3.08 0.49
N ARG A 481 9.08 3.32 -0.66
CA ARG A 481 9.05 4.58 -1.41
C ARG A 481 8.15 5.66 -0.80
N ASP A 482 7.06 5.35 -0.10
CA ASP A 482 6.16 6.39 0.47
C ASP A 482 6.60 6.93 1.84
N ARG A 483 7.86 6.69 2.21
CA ARG A 483 8.39 6.92 3.55
C ARG A 483 8.77 8.36 3.90
N LEU A 484 8.71 9.29 2.95
CA LEU A 484 8.80 10.72 3.26
C LEU A 484 7.40 11.29 3.38
N HIS A 485 6.83 11.05 4.56
CA HIS A 485 5.45 11.31 4.94
C HIS A 485 5.11 12.79 5.06
N LEU A 486 5.63 13.72 4.25
CA LEU A 486 5.27 15.14 4.45
C LEU A 486 3.93 15.53 3.80
N SER A 487 3.43 14.71 2.87
CA SER A 487 2.09 14.82 2.32
C SER A 487 1.65 13.48 1.74
N GLY A 488 0.34 13.20 1.72
CA GLY A 488 -0.19 11.99 1.09
C GLY A 488 -1.56 11.58 1.60
N GLY A 489 -2.31 10.86 0.77
CA GLY A 489 -3.66 10.41 1.09
C GLY A 489 -3.72 9.53 2.34
N TYR A 490 -2.63 8.85 2.70
CA TYR A 490 -2.55 8.07 3.93
C TYR A 490 -2.62 8.92 5.21
N LEU A 491 -1.88 10.04 5.27
CA LEU A 491 -1.96 10.95 6.43
C LEU A 491 -3.31 11.67 6.49
N ASP A 492 -3.91 11.96 5.33
CA ASP A 492 -5.26 12.49 5.27
C ASP A 492 -6.24 11.53 5.96
N ARG A 493 -6.11 10.22 5.69
CA ARG A 493 -6.92 9.19 6.35
C ARG A 493 -6.70 9.19 7.86
N LEU A 494 -5.46 9.11 8.35
CA LEU A 494 -5.22 9.14 9.80
C LEU A 494 -5.79 10.39 10.48
N ARG A 495 -5.68 11.55 9.82
CA ARG A 495 -6.29 12.79 10.33
C ARG A 495 -7.80 12.71 10.33
N GLY A 496 -8.39 12.21 9.24
CA GLY A 496 -9.83 11.95 9.14
C GLY A 496 -10.31 11.02 10.27
N ALA A 497 -9.55 9.96 10.58
CA ALA A 497 -9.84 9.04 11.68
C ALA A 497 -9.85 9.79 13.02
N GLY A 498 -8.76 10.48 13.36
CA GLY A 498 -8.64 11.19 14.63
C GLY A 498 -9.67 12.32 14.79
N ARG A 499 -9.79 13.20 13.79
CA ARG A 499 -10.73 14.33 13.85
C ARG A 499 -12.17 13.86 13.77
N GLY A 500 -12.49 12.88 12.92
CA GLY A 500 -13.84 12.32 12.81
C GLY A 500 -14.35 11.71 14.11
N LEU A 501 -13.50 10.95 14.81
CA LEU A 501 -13.83 10.44 16.14
C LEU A 501 -14.01 11.57 17.18
N LEU A 502 -13.20 12.62 17.15
CA LEU A 502 -13.37 13.78 18.05
C LEU A 502 -14.65 14.57 17.76
N VAL A 503 -15.03 14.71 16.48
CA VAL A 503 -16.32 15.29 16.09
C VAL A 503 -17.46 14.47 16.67
N ASP A 504 -17.45 13.14 16.43
CA ASP A 504 -18.52 12.28 16.93
C ASP A 504 -18.61 12.36 18.45
N ALA A 505 -17.48 12.27 19.15
CA ALA A 505 -17.43 12.44 20.61
C ALA A 505 -18.07 13.75 21.03
N THR A 506 -17.74 14.87 20.38
CA THR A 506 -18.36 16.17 20.70
C THR A 506 -19.88 16.15 20.53
N VAL A 507 -20.37 15.53 19.45
CA VAL A 507 -21.82 15.37 19.19
C VAL A 507 -22.47 14.52 20.29
N ARG A 508 -21.87 13.37 20.64
CA ARG A 508 -22.34 12.46 21.70
C ARG A 508 -22.44 13.16 23.06
N LEU A 509 -21.43 13.94 23.44
CA LEU A 509 -21.43 14.67 24.72
C LEU A 509 -22.55 15.72 24.76
N ARG A 510 -22.80 16.43 23.65
CA ARG A 510 -23.91 17.39 23.55
C ARG A 510 -25.28 16.71 23.61
N LEU A 511 -25.46 15.60 22.90
CA LEU A 511 -26.70 14.80 22.99
C LEU A 511 -26.95 14.29 24.42
N ALA A 512 -25.91 13.82 25.11
CA ALA A 512 -26.02 13.39 26.50
C ALA A 512 -26.42 14.56 27.42
N ALA A 513 -25.88 15.76 27.20
CA ALA A 513 -26.25 16.96 27.94
C ALA A 513 -27.71 17.39 27.68
N GLU A 514 -28.19 17.31 26.43
CA GLU A 514 -29.57 17.58 26.06
C GLU A 514 -30.54 16.58 26.71
N LEU A 515 -30.23 15.29 26.66
CA LEU A 515 -31.01 14.22 27.32
C LEU A 515 -31.10 14.46 28.83
N ARG A 516 -29.97 14.84 29.46
CA ARG A 516 -29.93 15.19 30.88
C ARG A 516 -30.80 16.40 31.19
N ALA A 517 -30.74 17.46 30.38
CA ALA A 517 -31.55 18.66 30.56
C ALA A 517 -33.05 18.36 30.40
N ALA A 518 -33.43 17.57 29.40
CA ALA A 518 -34.80 17.12 29.18
C ALA A 518 -35.32 16.29 30.36
N ARG A 519 -34.50 15.38 30.90
CA ARG A 519 -34.82 14.57 32.09
C ARG A 519 -35.00 15.42 33.35
N VAL A 520 -34.22 16.49 33.52
CA VAL A 520 -34.38 17.42 34.64
C VAL A 520 -35.65 18.26 34.51
N ALA A 521 -36.04 18.62 33.27
CA ALA A 521 -37.25 19.38 33.00
C ALA A 521 -38.53 18.53 33.15
N ASP A 522 -38.48 17.24 32.82
CA ASP A 522 -39.57 16.31 33.03
C ASP A 522 -39.61 15.82 34.49
N GLU A 523 -40.18 16.65 35.38
CA GLU A 523 -40.36 16.32 36.81
C GLU A 523 -41.30 15.12 37.06
N SER A 524 -41.77 14.44 36.02
CA SER A 524 -42.73 13.34 36.12
C SER A 524 -42.09 12.12 36.82
N PRO A 525 -42.58 11.71 38.01
CA PRO A 525 -42.00 10.61 38.79
C PRO A 525 -42.27 9.21 38.22
N SER A 526 -42.68 9.11 36.94
CA SER A 526 -43.22 7.87 36.37
C SER A 526 -42.20 6.97 35.66
N ASP A 527 -40.97 7.44 35.40
CA ASP A 527 -39.89 6.59 34.89
C ASP A 527 -38.48 7.11 35.28
N PRO A 528 -38.01 6.87 36.52
CA PRO A 528 -36.72 7.35 36.97
C PRO A 528 -35.51 6.71 36.27
N ASP A 529 -35.70 5.60 35.54
CA ASP A 529 -34.61 4.80 34.98
C ASP A 529 -34.54 4.85 33.44
N GLY A 530 -35.66 5.06 32.73
CA GLY A 530 -35.70 5.03 31.26
C GLY A 530 -34.79 6.07 30.57
N GLY A 531 -34.78 7.31 31.05
CA GLY A 531 -33.95 8.38 30.46
C GLY A 531 -32.46 8.30 30.82
N ARG A 532 -32.12 7.70 31.97
CA ARG A 532 -30.72 7.54 32.39
C ARG A 532 -29.95 6.57 31.49
N GLY A 533 -30.63 5.55 30.96
CA GLY A 533 -30.00 4.57 30.09
C GLY A 533 -29.42 5.19 28.82
N LEU A 534 -30.18 6.06 28.14
CA LEU A 534 -29.73 6.71 26.90
C LEU A 534 -28.63 7.74 27.15
N GLU A 535 -28.78 8.57 28.20
CA GLU A 535 -27.73 9.51 28.63
C GLU A 535 -26.39 8.79 28.85
N ASP A 536 -26.39 7.69 29.62
CA ASP A 536 -25.18 6.93 29.90
C ASP A 536 -24.59 6.22 28.67
N VAL A 537 -25.43 5.81 27.72
CA VAL A 537 -24.97 5.22 26.45
C VAL A 537 -24.18 6.24 25.64
N GLU A 538 -24.69 7.45 25.46
CA GLU A 538 -24.00 8.49 24.69
C GLU A 538 -22.69 8.94 25.36
N TRP A 539 -22.68 9.09 26.70
CA TRP A 539 -21.42 9.34 27.44
C TRP A 539 -20.40 8.21 27.26
N ASN A 540 -20.84 6.96 27.21
CA ASN A 540 -19.94 5.81 27.02
C ASN A 540 -19.38 5.75 25.60
N ARG A 541 -20.20 6.03 24.58
CA ARG A 541 -19.76 6.14 23.18
C ARG A 541 -18.69 7.22 23.02
N ALA A 542 -18.96 8.43 23.54
CA ALA A 542 -17.99 9.52 23.57
C ALA A 542 -16.67 9.15 24.28
N THR A 543 -16.76 8.40 25.38
CA THR A 543 -15.58 7.94 26.11
C THR A 543 -14.74 6.99 25.25
N ILE A 544 -15.37 6.07 24.52
CA ILE A 544 -14.68 5.11 23.64
C ILE A 544 -13.98 5.85 22.50
N GLU A 545 -14.65 6.80 21.84
CA GLU A 545 -14.06 7.62 20.77
C GLU A 545 -12.85 8.42 21.26
N ILE A 546 -12.96 9.07 22.42
CA ILE A 546 -11.85 9.81 23.02
C ILE A 546 -10.66 8.88 23.33
N VAL A 547 -10.92 7.71 23.91
CA VAL A 547 -9.86 6.72 24.20
C VAL A 547 -9.23 6.18 22.92
N ALA A 548 -10.01 5.96 21.87
CA ALA A 548 -9.50 5.54 20.57
C ALA A 548 -8.61 6.61 19.93
N VAL A 549 -8.98 7.90 20.01
CA VAL A 549 -8.12 9.00 19.54
C VAL A 549 -6.83 9.07 20.34
N ILE A 550 -6.88 8.85 21.66
CA ILE A 550 -5.68 8.78 22.51
C ILE A 550 -4.76 7.62 22.07
N ALA A 551 -5.32 6.46 21.72
CA ALA A 551 -4.56 5.33 21.22
C ALA A 551 -3.92 5.64 19.85
N LEU A 552 -4.66 6.26 18.92
CA LEU A 552 -4.09 6.74 17.66
C LEU A 552 -2.93 7.74 17.89
N ILE A 553 -3.07 8.67 18.84
CA ILE A 553 -1.98 9.59 19.22
C ILE A 553 -0.77 8.82 19.75
N GLU A 554 -0.98 7.81 20.61
CA GLU A 554 0.08 6.93 21.12
C GLU A 554 0.83 6.23 19.98
N ASP A 555 0.09 5.63 19.03
CA ASP A 555 0.65 4.96 17.85
C ASP A 555 1.46 5.93 16.97
N LEU A 556 0.93 7.13 16.72
CA LEU A 556 1.61 8.17 15.94
C LEU A 556 2.91 8.66 16.61
N VAL A 557 2.94 8.73 17.95
CA VAL A 557 4.15 9.12 18.69
C VAL A 557 5.16 7.97 18.74
N ALA A 558 4.69 6.72 18.72
CA ALA A 558 5.54 5.54 18.72
C ALA A 558 6.26 5.31 17.36
N ASP A 559 5.66 5.73 16.24
CA ASP A 559 6.29 5.67 14.91
C ASP A 559 7.05 6.97 14.57
N PRO A 560 8.40 6.96 14.53
CA PRO A 560 9.21 8.16 14.33
C PRO A 560 9.08 8.71 12.91
N SER A 561 8.11 9.60 12.68
CA SER A 561 7.97 10.43 11.47
C SER A 561 7.56 11.85 11.81
N ILE A 562 8.09 12.84 11.07
CA ILE A 562 7.80 14.26 11.29
C ILE A 562 6.31 14.52 11.18
N ALA A 563 5.63 13.93 10.19
CA ALA A 563 4.21 14.15 9.99
C ALA A 563 3.33 13.46 11.04
N HIS A 564 3.75 12.31 11.55
CA HIS A 564 3.03 11.67 12.66
C HIS A 564 3.13 12.52 13.93
N VAL A 565 4.29 13.11 14.23
CA VAL A 565 4.44 14.07 15.34
C VAL A 565 3.56 15.31 15.13
N LEU A 566 3.54 15.86 13.92
CA LEU A 566 2.70 17.02 13.60
C LEU A 566 1.21 16.71 13.79
N LEU A 567 0.76 15.56 13.29
CA LEU A 567 -0.62 15.09 13.40
C LEU A 567 -0.99 14.77 14.85
N ALA A 568 -0.14 14.08 15.59
CA ALA A 568 -0.34 13.81 17.01
C ALA A 568 -0.51 15.12 17.80
N GLY A 569 0.30 16.13 17.49
CA GLY A 569 0.19 17.46 18.10
C GLY A 569 -1.11 18.18 17.78
N ASP A 570 -1.60 18.07 16.54
CA ASP A 570 -2.89 18.60 16.11
C ASP A 570 -4.04 17.92 16.89
N LEU A 571 -4.08 16.59 16.90
CA LEU A 571 -5.10 15.81 17.60
C LEU A 571 -5.08 16.05 19.12
N LEU A 572 -3.90 16.23 19.73
CA LEU A 572 -3.78 16.63 21.14
C LEU A 572 -4.37 18.01 21.41
N GLY A 573 -4.23 18.95 20.46
CA GLY A 573 -4.85 20.26 20.52
C GLY A 573 -6.37 20.18 20.53
N SER A 574 -6.95 19.49 19.54
CA SER A 574 -8.40 19.30 19.43
C SER A 574 -8.97 18.51 20.63
N LEU A 575 -8.26 17.47 21.09
CA LEU A 575 -8.64 16.71 22.29
C LEU A 575 -8.62 17.58 23.56
N ARG A 576 -7.61 18.44 23.72
CA ARG A 576 -7.54 19.39 24.83
C ARG A 576 -8.76 20.30 24.81
N ASP A 577 -9.08 20.87 23.65
CA ASP A 577 -10.17 21.83 23.52
C ASP A 577 -11.53 21.18 23.81
N LEU A 578 -11.73 19.95 23.32
CA LEU A 578 -12.87 19.11 23.68
C LEU A 578 -12.97 18.90 25.20
N LEU A 579 -11.90 18.46 25.86
CA LEU A 579 -11.94 18.17 27.30
C LEU A 579 -12.11 19.43 28.18
N HIS A 580 -11.76 20.61 27.66
CA HIS A 580 -11.97 21.89 28.34
C HIS A 580 -13.35 22.52 28.06
N SER A 581 -14.11 22.00 27.11
CA SER A 581 -15.50 22.41 26.86
C SER A 581 -16.41 22.11 28.06
N GLU A 582 -17.58 22.73 28.11
CA GLU A 582 -18.56 22.49 29.20
C GLU A 582 -18.98 21.01 29.24
N GLU A 583 -19.19 20.42 28.07
CA GLU A 583 -19.60 19.03 27.90
C GLU A 583 -18.45 18.05 28.24
N GLY A 584 -17.22 18.36 27.80
CA GLY A 584 -16.03 17.58 28.17
C GLY A 584 -15.72 17.65 29.66
N VAL A 585 -15.97 18.79 30.31
CA VAL A 585 -15.87 18.92 31.77
C VAL A 585 -16.88 18.01 32.48
N ALA A 586 -18.12 17.95 32.00
CA ALA A 586 -19.13 17.07 32.58
C ALA A 586 -18.78 15.58 32.43
N LEU A 587 -18.11 15.19 31.33
CA LEU A 587 -17.58 13.83 31.15
C LEU A 587 -16.57 13.45 32.24
N ILE A 588 -15.60 14.33 32.50
CA ILE A 588 -14.46 14.05 33.40
C ILE A 588 -14.79 14.27 34.88
N ASP A 589 -15.95 14.86 35.19
CA ASP A 589 -16.49 14.88 36.54
C ASP A 589 -16.99 13.47 36.97
N ASP A 590 -17.22 12.54 36.03
CA ASP A 590 -17.44 11.12 36.32
C ASP A 590 -16.11 10.39 36.56
N ASP A 591 -15.97 9.78 37.75
CA ASP A 591 -14.72 9.13 38.17
C ASP A 591 -14.29 7.99 37.23
N ARG A 592 -15.23 7.18 36.75
CA ARG A 592 -14.92 6.01 35.91
C ARG A 592 -14.43 6.45 34.54
N ARG A 593 -15.12 7.39 33.90
CA ARG A 593 -14.78 7.90 32.57
C ARG A 593 -13.47 8.69 32.62
N ARG A 594 -13.29 9.51 33.65
CA ARG A 594 -12.02 10.21 33.91
C ARG A 594 -10.85 9.25 34.06
N ASP A 595 -11.01 8.17 34.83
CA ASP A 595 -9.94 7.20 35.05
C ASP A 595 -9.59 6.43 33.76
N LEU A 596 -10.58 6.11 32.91
CA LEU A 596 -10.33 5.51 31.59
C LEU A 596 -9.50 6.43 30.69
N ILE A 597 -9.89 7.70 30.56
CA ILE A 597 -9.16 8.71 29.76
C ILE A 597 -7.75 8.91 30.32
N ALA A 598 -7.62 9.04 31.65
CA ALA A 598 -6.32 9.22 32.30
C ALA A 598 -5.39 8.02 32.11
N ASN A 599 -5.93 6.79 32.08
CA ASN A 599 -5.14 5.59 31.79
C ASN A 599 -4.63 5.59 30.34
N GLY A 600 -5.47 5.97 29.37
CA GLY A 600 -5.02 6.11 27.98
C GLY A 600 -3.90 7.15 27.83
N LEU A 601 -4.08 8.34 28.42
CA LEU A 601 -3.05 9.41 28.39
C LEU A 601 -1.73 9.01 29.06
N ALA A 602 -1.76 8.04 29.97
CA ALA A 602 -0.56 7.50 30.60
C ALA A 602 0.22 6.54 29.68
N GLY A 603 -0.43 5.99 28.63
CA GLY A 603 0.19 5.15 27.60
C GLY A 603 1.06 5.94 26.63
N ILE A 604 0.64 7.16 26.27
CA ILE A 604 1.39 8.05 25.37
C ILE A 604 2.82 8.23 25.88
N ALA A 605 3.79 7.71 25.11
CA ALA A 605 5.20 7.85 25.38
C ALA A 605 5.59 9.35 25.43
N ARG A 606 6.54 9.70 26.30
CA ARG A 606 6.99 11.10 26.48
C ARG A 606 8.47 11.29 26.16
N PRO A 607 8.89 10.96 24.94
CA PRO A 607 10.19 11.44 24.49
C PRO A 607 10.21 12.98 24.52
N PRO A 608 11.37 13.61 24.76
CA PRO A 608 11.49 15.07 24.74
C PRO A 608 10.91 15.65 23.45
N ALA A 609 10.03 16.66 23.57
CA ALA A 609 9.33 17.27 22.43
C ALA A 609 8.65 16.21 21.52
N LEU A 610 7.90 15.28 22.12
CA LEU A 610 7.19 14.18 21.43
C LEU A 610 8.06 13.37 20.45
N GLY A 611 9.37 13.28 20.70
CA GLY A 611 10.25 12.46 19.89
C GLY A 611 10.58 13.09 18.54
N ILE A 612 10.47 14.41 18.44
CA ILE A 612 10.71 15.12 17.19
C ILE A 612 12.11 14.91 16.64
N ARG A 613 13.10 14.68 17.51
CA ARG A 613 14.47 14.41 17.07
C ARG A 613 14.56 13.04 16.39
N GLU A 614 14.00 12.02 17.03
CA GLU A 614 13.90 10.67 16.52
C GLU A 614 13.14 10.63 15.20
N ALA A 615 12.03 11.37 15.10
CA ALA A 615 11.25 11.53 13.87
C ALA A 615 12.06 12.17 12.72
N VAL A 616 12.80 13.24 13.01
CA VAL A 616 13.65 13.91 12.02
C VAL A 616 14.80 13.01 11.58
N ASP A 617 15.45 12.32 12.51
CA ASP A 617 16.55 11.41 12.19
C ASP A 617 16.05 10.19 11.39
N GLY A 618 14.85 9.68 11.72
CA GLY A 618 14.17 8.62 10.99
C GLY A 618 13.81 9.02 9.55
N ASP A 619 13.12 10.14 9.35
CA ASP A 619 12.79 10.66 8.02
C ASP A 619 14.06 11.00 7.21
N LEU A 620 15.09 11.54 7.86
CA LEU A 620 16.36 11.83 7.21
C LEU A 620 17.05 10.55 6.71
N GLY A 621 17.09 9.50 7.54
CA GLY A 621 17.61 8.19 7.13
C GLY A 621 16.86 7.63 5.92
N ARG A 622 15.52 7.68 5.96
CA ARG A 622 14.66 7.23 4.85
C ARG A 622 14.91 8.01 3.57
N TRP A 623 15.07 9.34 3.66
CA TRP A 623 15.44 10.16 2.50
C TRP A 623 16.81 9.84 1.95
N ILE A 624 17.79 9.58 2.81
CA ILE A 624 19.14 9.20 2.41
C ILE A 624 19.09 7.87 1.64
N ASP A 625 18.47 6.85 2.19
CA ASP A 625 18.38 5.52 1.56
C ASP A 625 17.69 5.58 0.18
N GLN A 626 16.66 6.43 0.06
CA GLN A 626 15.96 6.64 -1.21
C GLN A 626 16.79 7.44 -2.23
N THR A 627 17.50 8.46 -1.77
CA THR A 627 18.21 9.41 -2.64
C THR A 627 19.60 8.91 -3.03
N PHE A 628 20.27 8.20 -2.13
CA PHE A 628 21.65 7.75 -2.25
C PHE A 628 21.71 6.22 -2.18
N SER A 629 20.98 5.58 -3.09
CA SER A 629 20.84 4.12 -3.11
C SER A 629 22.01 3.39 -3.77
N ASP A 630 22.94 4.11 -4.39
CA ASP A 630 24.14 3.52 -5.00
C ASP A 630 25.24 3.39 -3.94
N PRO A 631 25.92 2.24 -3.81
CA PRO A 631 27.05 2.09 -2.89
C PRO A 631 28.16 3.14 -3.08
N SER A 632 28.35 3.64 -4.31
CA SER A 632 29.29 4.73 -4.62
C SER A 632 28.91 6.07 -3.98
N ASP A 633 27.66 6.24 -3.54
CA ASP A 633 27.19 7.43 -2.84
C ASP A 633 27.64 7.47 -1.36
N ALA A 634 28.29 6.43 -0.82
CA ALA A 634 28.69 6.39 0.60
C ALA A 634 29.46 7.65 1.09
N PRO A 635 30.42 8.24 0.33
CA PRO A 635 31.05 9.49 0.72
C PRO A 635 30.09 10.69 0.72
N ALA A 636 29.12 10.72 -0.19
CA ALA A 636 28.08 11.75 -0.24
C ALA A 636 27.13 11.62 0.96
N VAL A 637 26.75 10.39 1.32
CA VAL A 637 25.95 10.09 2.53
C VAL A 637 26.63 10.59 3.79
N ASP A 638 27.91 10.26 4.00
CA ASP A 638 28.68 10.73 5.17
C ASP A 638 28.78 12.26 5.22
N ALA A 639 29.00 12.89 4.07
CA ALA A 639 29.04 14.35 3.97
C ALA A 639 27.68 15.02 4.27
N VAL A 640 26.58 14.41 3.83
CA VAL A 640 25.21 14.87 4.11
C VAL A 640 24.91 14.74 5.60
N LEU A 641 25.14 13.57 6.20
CA LEU A 641 24.93 13.33 7.63
C LEU A 641 25.75 14.32 8.47
N THR A 642 27.04 14.48 8.17
CA THR A 642 27.93 15.43 8.85
C THR A 642 27.45 16.88 8.70
N ALA A 643 26.93 17.26 7.52
CA ALA A 643 26.45 18.61 7.27
C ALA A 643 25.11 18.91 7.98
N LEU A 644 24.29 17.88 8.24
CA LEU A 644 22.98 17.98 8.86
C LEU A 644 23.01 17.77 10.38
N ASP A 645 23.99 17.07 10.93
CA ASP A 645 24.12 16.83 12.38
C ASP A 645 24.11 18.12 13.22
N ALA A 646 24.72 19.19 12.68
CA ALA A 646 24.75 20.50 13.32
C ALA A 646 23.47 21.35 13.11
N ARG A 647 22.46 20.84 12.39
CA ARG A 647 21.20 21.56 12.12
C ARG A 647 20.12 21.11 13.11
N GLY A 648 19.30 22.06 13.55
CA GLY A 648 18.11 21.77 14.34
C GLY A 648 16.98 21.15 13.51
N PRO A 649 15.98 20.52 14.18
CA PRO A 649 14.82 19.87 13.56
C PRO A 649 14.16 20.70 12.45
N ASP A 650 13.85 21.98 12.73
CA ASP A 650 13.17 22.89 11.82
C ASP A 650 13.87 23.00 10.45
N ARG A 651 15.21 23.08 10.46
CA ARG A 651 16.01 23.24 9.24
C ARG A 651 16.13 21.94 8.46
N ILE A 652 16.14 20.81 9.14
CA ILE A 652 16.17 19.50 8.49
C ILE A 652 14.79 19.26 7.85
N HIS A 653 13.71 19.50 8.58
CA HIS A 653 12.36 19.42 8.05
C HIS A 653 12.15 20.31 6.81
N GLY A 654 12.51 21.60 6.88
CA GLY A 654 12.40 22.48 5.71
C GLY A 654 13.23 22.02 4.51
N LEU A 655 14.36 21.34 4.75
CA LEU A 655 15.16 20.73 3.70
C LEU A 655 14.48 19.49 3.12
N LEU A 656 13.96 18.60 3.96
CA LEU A 656 13.24 17.40 3.54
C LEU A 656 11.97 17.75 2.76
N ALA A 657 11.17 18.72 3.23
CA ALA A 657 9.99 19.23 2.53
C ALA A 657 10.37 19.68 1.12
N ARG A 658 11.41 20.52 0.99
CA ARG A 658 11.89 20.98 -0.32
C ARG A 658 12.43 19.84 -1.17
N CYS A 659 13.14 18.89 -0.58
CA CYS A 659 13.60 17.69 -1.30
C CYS A 659 12.44 16.81 -1.78
N ASN A 660 11.25 16.94 -1.19
CA ASN A 660 10.03 16.25 -1.64
C ASN A 660 9.12 17.09 -2.55
N GLY A 661 9.59 18.24 -3.04
CA GLY A 661 8.78 19.09 -3.92
C GLY A 661 7.81 20.02 -3.19
N ILE A 662 7.88 20.08 -1.86
CA ILE A 662 7.00 20.86 -1.01
C ILE A 662 7.71 22.15 -0.58
N LEU A 663 7.07 23.28 -0.82
CA LEU A 663 7.53 24.58 -0.35
C LEU A 663 6.66 25.05 0.82
N LEU A 664 7.21 25.06 2.03
CA LEU A 664 6.52 25.61 3.18
C LEU A 664 6.69 27.12 3.21
N GLU A 665 5.60 27.84 2.95
CA GLU A 665 5.55 29.29 3.00
C GLU A 665 4.73 29.76 4.19
N ARG A 666 5.27 30.72 4.93
CA ARG A 666 4.47 31.43 5.91
C ARG A 666 3.44 32.26 5.18
N ALA A 667 2.16 31.94 5.35
CA ALA A 667 1.07 32.76 4.87
C ALA A 667 1.26 34.18 5.42
N SER A 668 1.47 35.16 4.53
CA SER A 668 1.32 36.54 4.96
C SER A 668 -0.13 36.70 5.44
N PRO A 669 -0.39 37.30 6.61
CA PRO A 669 -1.76 37.56 7.05
C PRO A 669 -2.44 38.27 5.90
N ALA A 670 -3.44 37.60 5.31
CA ALA A 670 -3.98 38.03 4.04
C ALA A 670 -4.42 39.48 4.19
N THR A 671 -3.92 40.36 3.31
CA THR A 671 -4.69 41.58 3.05
C THR A 671 -5.95 41.04 2.37
N PRO A 672 -7.16 41.21 2.94
CA PRO A 672 -8.38 40.60 2.41
C PRO A 672 -8.45 40.89 0.91
N GLY A 673 -8.23 39.84 0.12
CA GLY A 673 -8.03 39.94 -1.31
C GLY A 673 -9.35 40.29 -1.94
N SER A 674 -9.36 41.31 -2.80
CA SER A 674 -10.50 41.62 -3.64
C SER A 674 -10.78 40.42 -4.56
N GLY A 675 -11.77 39.60 -4.19
CA GLY A 675 -12.50 38.63 -5.03
C GLY A 675 -11.67 37.77 -5.99
N LEU A 676 -11.58 36.47 -5.72
CA LEU A 676 -11.24 35.47 -6.74
C LEU A 676 -12.34 35.45 -7.82
N GLU A 677 -12.26 36.37 -8.80
CA GLU A 677 -13.15 36.45 -9.97
C GLU A 677 -12.70 35.54 -11.12
N THR A 678 -11.89 34.49 -10.86
CA THR A 678 -11.50 33.57 -11.94
C THR A 678 -12.52 32.42 -11.96
N PRO A 679 -13.46 32.38 -12.93
CA PRO A 679 -14.39 31.26 -13.02
C PRO A 679 -13.62 29.97 -13.33
N LEU A 680 -13.91 28.91 -12.58
CA LEU A 680 -13.56 27.54 -12.98
C LEU A 680 -14.37 27.22 -14.25
N VAL A 681 -13.71 26.79 -15.33
CA VAL A 681 -14.37 26.32 -16.56
C VAL A 681 -14.31 24.80 -16.54
N ILE A 682 -15.46 24.13 -16.63
CA ILE A 682 -15.57 22.67 -16.53
C ILE A 682 -15.76 22.08 -17.93
N ASP A 683 -15.10 20.96 -18.22
CA ASP A 683 -15.44 20.14 -19.38
C ASP A 683 -16.68 19.28 -19.06
N PRO A 684 -17.84 19.52 -19.69
CA PRO A 684 -19.07 18.77 -19.43
C PRO A 684 -19.02 17.30 -19.87
N THR A 685 -17.92 16.83 -20.46
CA THR A 685 -17.73 15.44 -20.88
C THR A 685 -16.96 14.58 -19.88
N ASP A 686 -16.43 15.15 -18.79
CA ASP A 686 -15.71 14.40 -17.76
C ASP A 686 -16.68 13.74 -16.78
N THR A 687 -16.88 12.42 -16.92
CA THR A 687 -17.79 11.61 -16.09
C THR A 687 -17.09 10.98 -14.88
N ARG A 688 -15.91 11.47 -14.47
CA ARG A 688 -15.23 10.96 -13.28
C ARG A 688 -16.12 11.15 -12.05
N GLY A 689 -16.30 10.07 -11.27
CA GLY A 689 -17.20 10.00 -10.12
C GLY A 689 -16.90 11.05 -9.03
N PHE A 690 -17.86 11.21 -8.11
CA PHE A 690 -17.80 12.15 -6.99
C PHE A 690 -16.54 11.92 -6.12
N VAL A 691 -15.61 12.88 -6.10
CA VAL A 691 -14.50 12.89 -5.14
C VAL A 691 -14.76 14.00 -4.11
N PRO A 692 -15.12 13.69 -2.86
CA PRO A 692 -15.37 14.72 -1.87
C PRO A 692 -14.11 15.54 -1.62
N VAL A 693 -14.28 16.84 -1.35
CA VAL A 693 -13.17 17.64 -0.82
C VAL A 693 -12.87 17.11 0.56
N LYS A 694 -11.62 16.68 0.76
CA LYS A 694 -11.11 16.12 2.01
C LYS A 694 -11.02 17.16 3.12
N LEU A 695 -12.04 17.94 3.43
CA LEU A 695 -11.95 19.06 4.39
C LEU A 695 -11.53 18.58 5.78
N LEU A 696 -12.19 17.55 6.31
CA LEU A 696 -11.91 17.00 7.65
C LEU A 696 -10.56 16.27 7.69
N ALA A 697 -10.24 15.57 6.61
CA ALA A 697 -9.02 14.81 6.42
C ALA A 697 -7.84 15.67 5.93
N SER A 698 -8.05 16.92 5.52
CA SER A 698 -7.09 17.70 4.74
C SER A 698 -5.79 17.89 5.51
N TRP A 699 -4.66 17.66 4.83
CA TRP A 699 -3.35 18.06 5.33
C TRP A 699 -3.14 19.58 5.35
N GLU A 700 -3.99 20.35 4.66
CA GLU A 700 -3.96 21.80 4.78
C GLU A 700 -4.34 22.26 6.20
N GLY A 701 -3.33 22.72 6.93
CA GLY A 701 -3.46 23.09 8.34
C GLY A 701 -2.53 22.30 9.27
N VAL A 702 -1.84 21.26 8.78
CA VAL A 702 -0.80 20.51 9.54
C VAL A 702 0.22 21.46 10.15
N HIS A 703 0.65 22.43 9.36
CA HIS A 703 1.60 23.46 9.74
C HIS A 703 0.90 24.67 10.44
N GLY A 704 -0.35 24.50 10.85
CA GLY A 704 -1.22 25.55 11.36
C GLY A 704 -1.72 26.53 10.30
N PRO A 705 -2.61 27.46 10.68
CA PRO A 705 -3.27 28.39 9.75
C PRO A 705 -2.32 29.44 9.13
N PHE A 706 -1.11 29.55 9.66
CA PHE A 706 -0.10 30.54 9.22
C PHE A 706 0.90 29.98 8.21
N TRP A 707 0.79 28.71 7.83
CA TRP A 707 1.71 28.07 6.90
C TRP A 707 0.93 27.42 5.78
N ARG A 708 1.49 27.50 4.58
CA ARG A 708 0.93 26.95 3.35
C ARG A 708 1.99 26.09 2.69
N GLU A 709 1.54 25.02 2.06
CA GLU A 709 2.39 24.26 1.15
C GLU A 709 2.14 24.77 -0.26
N GLY A 710 3.20 25.30 -0.87
CA GLY A 710 3.27 25.50 -2.31
C GLY A 710 3.93 24.29 -2.97
N ARG A 711 3.67 24.10 -4.26
CA ARG A 711 4.48 23.21 -5.09
C ARG A 711 5.74 23.94 -5.53
N LEU A 712 6.88 23.24 -5.54
CA LEU A 712 8.08 23.78 -6.15
C LEU A 712 7.86 24.10 -7.63
N SER A 713 8.48 25.19 -8.07
CA SER A 713 8.51 25.53 -9.49
C SER A 713 9.35 24.49 -10.25
N LYS A 714 9.10 24.34 -11.57
CA LYS A 714 9.97 23.49 -12.42
C LYS A 714 11.44 23.92 -12.35
N GLU A 715 11.70 25.19 -12.13
CA GLU A 715 13.05 25.74 -11.96
C GLU A 715 13.69 25.26 -10.65
N ASP A 716 12.94 25.28 -9.55
CA ASP A 716 13.38 24.74 -8.26
C ASP A 716 13.67 23.24 -8.34
N ASP A 717 12.87 22.47 -9.07
CA ASP A 717 13.11 21.04 -9.28
C ASP A 717 14.38 20.75 -10.08
N ILE A 718 14.71 21.61 -11.06
CA ILE A 718 15.97 21.53 -11.80
C ILE A 718 17.14 21.85 -10.86
N VAL A 719 17.03 22.92 -10.08
CA VAL A 719 18.06 23.31 -9.09
C VAL A 719 18.26 22.22 -8.06
N LYS A 720 17.18 21.61 -7.55
CA LYS A 720 17.23 20.45 -6.64
C LYS A 720 18.03 19.31 -7.25
N ARG A 721 17.69 18.87 -8.47
CA ARG A 721 18.40 17.77 -9.14
C ARG A 721 19.88 18.09 -9.37
N GLN A 722 20.20 19.32 -9.78
CA GLN A 722 21.58 19.77 -9.95
C GLN A 722 22.37 19.76 -8.64
N LEU A 723 21.77 20.22 -7.54
CA LEU A 723 22.42 20.25 -6.24
C LEU A 723 22.62 18.85 -5.66
N LEU A 724 21.69 17.92 -5.88
CA LEU A 724 21.87 16.52 -5.50
C LEU A 724 22.95 15.85 -6.35
N GLY A 725 23.01 16.12 -7.65
CA GLY A 725 24.11 15.68 -8.51
C GLY A 725 25.47 16.20 -8.04
N ALA A 726 25.55 17.49 -7.70
CA ALA A 726 26.78 18.10 -7.17
C ALA A 726 27.21 17.51 -5.82
N ILE A 727 26.27 17.10 -4.97
CA ILE A 727 26.57 16.40 -3.71
C ILE A 727 27.21 15.03 -3.98
N ARG A 728 26.74 14.31 -5.00
CA ARG A 728 27.33 13.02 -5.42
C ARG A 728 28.73 13.20 -6.02
N GLU A 729 28.89 14.18 -6.90
CA GLU A 729 30.15 14.43 -7.62
C GLU A 729 31.25 15.04 -6.73
N ASP A 730 30.88 15.95 -5.81
CA ASP A 730 31.81 16.60 -4.89
C ASP A 730 31.20 16.68 -3.48
N PRO A 731 31.37 15.61 -2.67
CA PRO A 731 30.91 15.58 -1.28
C PRO A 731 31.43 16.74 -0.42
N ALA A 732 32.57 17.35 -0.76
CA ALA A 732 33.09 18.51 -0.02
C ALA A 732 32.24 19.77 -0.23
N SER A 733 31.51 19.87 -1.35
CA SER A 733 30.57 20.95 -1.64
C SER A 733 29.24 20.83 -0.89
N THR A 734 28.97 19.68 -0.26
CA THR A 734 27.66 19.32 0.32
C THR A 734 27.09 20.41 1.24
N ARG A 735 27.91 20.97 2.13
CA ARG A 735 27.47 22.04 3.03
C ARG A 735 26.93 23.25 2.27
N GLN A 736 27.59 23.66 1.18
CA GLN A 736 27.16 24.79 0.35
C GLN A 736 25.88 24.45 -0.43
N SER A 737 25.80 23.24 -0.98
CA SER A 737 24.62 22.77 -1.73
C SER A 737 23.37 22.69 -0.84
N LEU A 738 23.48 22.09 0.36
CA LEU A 738 22.39 22.04 1.34
C LEU A 738 22.05 23.42 1.91
N GLN A 739 22.97 24.38 1.89
CA GLN A 739 22.67 25.77 2.27
C GLN A 739 21.84 26.48 1.20
N ARG A 740 22.05 26.18 -0.09
CA ARG A 740 21.25 26.72 -1.20
C ARG A 740 19.84 26.12 -1.24
N LEU A 741 19.70 24.85 -0.86
CA LEU A 741 18.39 24.20 -0.69
C LEU A 741 17.65 24.71 0.55
N GLY A 742 18.36 25.18 1.57
CA GLY A 742 17.75 25.61 2.83
C GLY A 742 16.65 26.67 2.66
N VAL A 743 15.58 26.52 3.42
CA VAL A 743 14.48 27.49 3.53
C VAL A 743 14.90 28.64 4.44
N ARG A 744 14.59 29.89 4.06
CA ARG A 744 14.97 31.08 4.85
C ARG A 744 14.22 31.17 6.17
N ASP A 745 12.94 30.83 6.15
CA ASP A 745 12.04 30.78 7.31
C ASP A 745 11.52 29.35 7.43
N PRO A 746 12.24 28.43 8.09
CA PRO A 746 11.79 27.05 8.25
C PRO A 746 10.56 27.01 9.16
N PHE A 747 9.67 26.05 8.92
CA PHE A 747 8.56 25.77 9.82
C PHE A 747 9.10 25.46 11.24
N PRO A 748 8.58 26.12 12.31
CA PRO A 748 9.07 25.96 13.67
C PRO A 748 8.56 24.64 14.27
N LEU A 749 9.14 23.54 13.79
CA LEU A 749 8.76 22.18 14.13
C LEU A 749 8.99 21.86 15.61
N ALA A 750 10.10 22.34 16.17
CA ALA A 750 10.37 22.22 17.61
C ALA A 750 9.31 22.93 18.47
N ASP A 751 8.93 24.16 18.10
CA ASP A 751 7.88 24.90 18.82
C ASP A 751 6.53 24.19 18.74
N HIS A 752 6.23 23.53 17.61
CA HIS A 752 4.99 22.75 17.47
C HIS A 752 4.98 21.54 18.40
N ALA A 753 6.08 20.81 18.46
CA ALA A 753 6.23 19.66 19.36
C ALA A 753 6.17 20.07 20.84
N ASP A 754 6.79 21.21 21.20
CA ASP A 754 6.70 21.77 22.57
C ASP A 754 5.26 22.19 22.93
N ARG A 755 4.50 22.75 21.97
CA ARG A 755 3.07 23.05 22.19
C ARG A 755 2.24 21.79 22.41
N ALA A 756 2.52 20.74 21.66
CA ALA A 756 1.81 19.47 21.80
C ALA A 756 2.07 18.82 23.18
N ASP A 757 3.32 18.84 23.68
CA ASP A 757 3.64 18.42 25.04
C ASP A 757 2.91 19.29 26.08
N ALA A 758 2.86 20.61 25.86
CA ALA A 758 2.09 21.51 26.72
C ALA A 758 0.56 21.20 26.71
N HIS A 759 0.00 20.75 25.59
CA HIS A 759 -1.40 20.32 25.51
C HIS A 759 -1.65 19.07 26.36
N LEU A 760 -0.78 18.06 26.25
CA LEU A 760 -0.84 16.85 27.08
C LEU A 760 -0.75 17.18 28.58
N VAL A 761 0.20 18.04 28.97
CA VAL A 761 0.35 18.50 30.35
C VAL A 761 -0.91 19.24 30.84
N ALA A 762 -1.51 20.08 30.00
CA ALA A 762 -2.74 20.81 30.36
C ALA A 762 -3.91 19.85 30.62
N ILE A 763 -4.09 18.84 29.77
CA ILE A 763 -5.13 17.81 29.96
C ILE A 763 -4.92 17.09 31.29
N GLU A 764 -3.70 16.69 31.63
CA GLU A 764 -3.43 16.02 32.90
C GLU A 764 -3.70 16.90 34.13
N ILE A 765 -3.34 18.18 34.06
CA ILE A 765 -3.61 19.13 35.13
C ILE A 765 -5.12 19.20 35.35
N LEU A 766 -5.89 19.34 34.27
CA LEU A 766 -7.35 19.32 34.31
C LEU A 766 -7.87 18.04 35.00
N MET A 767 -7.41 16.86 34.60
CA MET A 767 -7.81 15.58 35.20
C MET A 767 -7.50 15.52 36.71
N ARG A 768 -6.32 15.99 37.12
CA ARG A 768 -5.91 16.00 38.54
C ARG A 768 -6.71 16.99 39.36
N GLU A 769 -7.02 18.17 38.82
CA GLU A 769 -7.84 19.18 39.50
C GLU A 769 -9.26 18.69 39.72
N ARG A 770 -9.87 18.08 38.69
CA ARG A 770 -11.22 17.48 38.81
C ARG A 770 -11.27 16.36 39.81
N ARG A 771 -10.27 15.46 39.81
CA ARG A 771 -10.15 14.41 40.83
C ARG A 771 -10.05 14.94 42.26
N ARG A 772 -9.43 16.12 42.47
CA ARG A 772 -9.33 16.74 43.80
C ARG A 772 -10.64 17.40 44.25
N ASN A 773 -11.43 17.92 43.31
CA ASN A 773 -12.68 18.62 43.61
C ASN A 773 -13.88 17.68 43.81
N GLY A 774 -13.81 16.46 43.27
CA GLY A 774 -14.84 15.42 43.47
C GLY A 774 -14.72 14.62 44.77
N LEU A 775 -13.59 14.76 45.49
CA LEU A 775 -13.34 14.19 46.82
C LEU A 775 -13.77 15.16 47.92
#